data_AF-A0A3P1AZ38-F1
#
_entry.id   AF-A0A3P1AZ38-F1
#
_cell.length_a   1.000
_cell.length_b   1.000
_cell.length_c   1.000
_cell.angle_alpha   90.00
_cell.angle_beta   90.00
_cell.angle_gamma   90.00
#
_symmetry.space_group_name_H-M   'P 1'
#
loop_
_entity.id
_entity.type
_entity.pdbx_description
1 polymer ?
#
loop_
_entity_poly.entity_id
_entity_poly.type
_entity_poly.pdbx_seq_one_letter_code
_entity_poly.pdbx_strand_id
1 'polypeptide(L)'
;MKKKYLILSLLLAVSVSSWAQQPAAGNGIVKGKVSEKSTKNAVGFASVAISTNGQIISGDLTDEDGSFTITNLPNSQVEVSVEYIGFKTYKNTIDLSKEKTIDLGMISLEVDEEILDAVVINAERSTMEQLVDRKVIRVGKDLSTAGASAADIMNNIPSVNVDQDGNISMRGNENVRVLIDGKPTHLDPKTLLKQIPSNSIDKIELITNPSAKYNPEGMSGMINFVLKKNMQDGFNGSYNGNITFAKVPKFNQGVDLNYRKGKVNFFGNYNYSDQKTFNGGIMTQLDDNSQQIFDIVNDNKTHTFKVGFDIYANDKNTFSFYTNQTYSDGVGTVANTISYPNAPLFLQTDQYDGSNESQIYNAAYKKLFTKPGQTLDFEVNYSKTDNDQAGNFGIAGNGANPYNDFSDNTVDAVQANLDYVHPFNEKSKLEVGAEYRSTGIDNTYRTTNTLGNPASFDYNVDIASAYATFGSKFDKWGYQIGARLEKYDVNANYIIGSTPATFKDDYLTIYPSAFLSYTPTQTDFFQISASRRVDRPNVWQTRPIRDYSTPRVVQIGNPKLQPQFTNSVEFNYTKIFGVKGSATLGTYYRMVNDPIERTFYLDTSSPQAIAEKKMVMSYDNFDEATAYGAELSANYKLTKWWDVQPSIEYYYRNQRGIVTVLNPATNEGELQEREVDNGVFNSRLNNNFKITNQFRASLFGFYRGDAVGVNGTMKAMYKIDAGLRYSFWENSANLSVRFNDIFNTMKASFEGDAPYRQTGTFTWESQSLFVGFQYMFGSGKNRALQRKNRDKNEVQNSGGFF
;
A
#
# COMPACT_ATOMS: atom_id res chain seq x y z
N MET A 1 -7.09 21.40 -57.37
CA MET A 1 -7.81 21.93 -56.18
C MET A 1 -9.32 22.16 -56.37
N LYS A 2 -9.88 22.06 -57.59
CA LYS A 2 -11.32 22.33 -57.85
C LYS A 2 -12.31 21.17 -57.58
N LYS A 3 -11.84 19.95 -57.24
CA LYS A 3 -12.72 18.80 -56.93
C LYS A 3 -13.02 18.58 -55.44
N LYS A 4 -12.32 19.26 -54.52
CA LYS A 4 -12.56 19.13 -53.06
C LYS A 4 -13.66 20.07 -52.53
N TYR A 5 -13.98 21.15 -53.25
CA TYR A 5 -15.05 22.08 -52.87
C TYR A 5 -16.45 21.64 -53.35
N LEU A 6 -16.54 20.71 -54.30
CA LEU A 6 -17.82 20.17 -54.80
C LEU A 6 -18.43 19.14 -53.83
N ILE A 7 -17.59 18.42 -53.08
CA ILE A 7 -18.03 17.44 -52.07
C ILE A 7 -18.47 18.17 -50.78
N LEU A 8 -17.84 19.30 -50.45
CA LEU A 8 -18.24 20.13 -49.31
C LEU A 8 -19.55 20.90 -49.57
N SER A 9 -19.85 21.24 -50.83
CA SER A 9 -21.13 21.87 -51.22
C SER A 9 -22.28 20.87 -51.39
N LEU A 10 -22.00 19.61 -51.74
CA LEU A 10 -23.02 18.54 -51.72
C LEU A 10 -23.37 18.07 -50.31
N LEU A 11 -22.43 18.14 -49.35
CA LEU A 11 -22.69 17.78 -47.94
C LEU A 11 -23.42 18.87 -47.14
N LEU A 12 -23.35 20.14 -47.58
CA LEU A 12 -24.12 21.25 -46.99
C LEU A 12 -25.54 21.39 -47.57
N ALA A 13 -25.86 20.70 -48.67
CA ALA A 13 -27.18 20.72 -49.30
C ALA A 13 -28.13 19.60 -48.81
N VAL A 14 -27.65 18.65 -47.97
CA VAL A 14 -28.47 17.56 -47.41
C VAL A 14 -28.88 17.82 -45.94
N SER A 15 -28.43 18.92 -45.34
CA SER A 15 -28.76 19.31 -43.96
C SER A 15 -29.96 20.25 -43.82
N VAL A 16 -30.81 20.39 -44.84
CA VAL A 16 -32.01 21.26 -44.78
C VAL A 16 -33.28 20.48 -45.16
N SER A 17 -33.52 19.34 -44.50
CA SER A 17 -34.84 18.70 -44.48
C SER A 17 -34.95 17.69 -43.34
N SER A 18 -34.71 18.16 -42.12
CA SER A 18 -35.23 17.56 -40.90
C SER A 18 -35.89 18.66 -40.08
N TRP A 19 -36.93 19.26 -40.66
CA TRP A 19 -37.98 19.85 -39.85
C TRP A 19 -38.56 18.70 -39.03
N ALA A 20 -38.43 18.80 -37.71
CA ALA A 20 -39.15 17.97 -36.78
C ALA A 20 -40.63 18.00 -37.20
N GLN A 21 -41.19 16.83 -37.54
CA GLN A 21 -42.62 16.63 -37.39
C GLN A 21 -42.88 16.79 -35.89
N GLN A 22 -43.31 17.98 -35.47
CA GLN A 22 -44.02 18.10 -34.21
C GLN A 22 -45.12 17.04 -34.25
N PRO A 23 -45.19 16.12 -33.27
CA PRO A 23 -46.36 15.26 -33.12
C PRO A 23 -47.57 16.19 -33.10
N ALA A 24 -48.62 15.83 -33.85
CA ALA A 24 -49.86 16.59 -33.86
C ALA A 24 -50.23 16.94 -32.40
N ALA A 25 -50.25 18.23 -32.08
CA ALA A 25 -50.59 18.71 -30.75
C ALA A 25 -52.05 18.31 -30.49
N GLY A 26 -52.24 17.17 -29.83
CA GLY A 26 -53.53 16.82 -29.26
C GLY A 26 -53.80 17.70 -28.05
N ASN A 27 -55.05 17.76 -27.61
CA ASN A 27 -55.45 18.49 -26.40
C ASN A 27 -55.55 17.58 -25.19
N GLY A 28 -54.85 16.44 -25.21
CA GLY A 28 -54.78 15.50 -24.10
C GLY A 28 -54.00 16.08 -22.92
N ILE A 29 -54.54 15.92 -21.71
CA ILE A 29 -53.94 16.34 -20.45
C ILE A 29 -53.93 15.15 -19.48
N VAL A 30 -52.79 14.89 -18.87
CA VAL A 30 -52.63 13.90 -17.80
C VAL A 30 -52.11 14.59 -16.56
N LYS A 31 -52.77 14.39 -15.43
CA LYS A 31 -52.33 14.93 -14.13
C LYS A 31 -52.42 13.87 -13.04
N GLY A 32 -51.71 14.09 -11.95
CA GLY A 32 -51.74 13.20 -10.79
C GLY A 32 -50.81 13.66 -9.68
N LYS A 33 -50.71 12.86 -8.63
CA LYS A 33 -49.84 13.11 -7.47
C LYS A 33 -49.10 11.85 -7.06
N VAL A 34 -47.79 11.94 -6.84
CA VAL A 34 -46.93 10.79 -6.52
C VAL A 34 -46.57 10.80 -5.03
N SER A 35 -46.75 9.66 -4.37
CA SER A 35 -46.40 9.48 -2.96
C SER A 35 -45.74 8.13 -2.71
N GLU A 36 -45.04 8.00 -1.59
CA GLU A 36 -44.47 6.73 -1.15
C GLU A 36 -45.57 5.85 -0.51
N LYS A 37 -45.62 4.57 -0.90
CA LYS A 37 -46.68 3.65 -0.45
C LYS A 37 -46.72 3.45 1.07
N SER A 38 -45.56 3.38 1.71
CA SER A 38 -45.36 3.10 3.14
C SER A 38 -45.55 4.33 4.03
N THR A 39 -44.85 5.42 3.73
CA THR A 39 -44.80 6.63 4.57
C THR A 39 -45.89 7.65 4.22
N LYS A 40 -46.52 7.53 3.04
CA LYS A 40 -47.45 8.51 2.46
C LYS A 40 -46.84 9.89 2.21
N ASN A 41 -45.51 10.03 2.32
CA ASN A 41 -44.82 11.27 1.97
C ASN A 41 -44.91 11.52 0.47
N ALA A 42 -44.99 12.80 0.10
CA ALA A 42 -44.92 13.22 -1.30
C ALA A 42 -43.56 12.86 -1.91
N VAL A 43 -43.56 12.37 -3.15
CA VAL A 43 -42.34 12.11 -3.91
C VAL A 43 -42.18 13.23 -4.94
N GLY A 44 -41.42 14.25 -4.57
CA GLY A 44 -41.06 15.33 -5.47
C GLY A 44 -39.92 14.95 -6.42
N PHE A 45 -39.90 15.59 -7.59
CA PHE A 45 -38.92 15.38 -8.66
C PHE A 45 -38.85 13.95 -9.22
N ALA A 46 -39.94 13.19 -9.15
CA ALA A 46 -40.11 11.93 -9.88
C ALA A 46 -40.27 12.20 -11.37
N SER A 47 -39.60 11.41 -12.21
CA SER A 47 -39.72 11.53 -13.67
C SER A 47 -41.00 10.85 -14.13
N VAL A 48 -41.90 11.64 -14.71
CA VAL A 48 -43.12 11.15 -15.35
C VAL A 48 -42.89 11.22 -16.85
N ALA A 49 -42.93 10.07 -17.52
CA ALA A 49 -42.80 9.98 -18.97
C ALA A 49 -44.09 9.42 -19.58
N ILE A 50 -44.48 9.96 -20.73
CA ILE A 50 -45.59 9.50 -21.56
C ILE A 50 -44.99 8.90 -22.82
N SER A 51 -45.36 7.66 -23.13
CA SER A 51 -44.88 6.95 -24.32
C SER A 51 -46.01 6.40 -25.17
N THR A 52 -45.74 6.26 -26.47
CA THR A 52 -46.63 5.59 -27.43
C THR A 52 -45.78 4.61 -28.24
N ASN A 53 -46.21 3.35 -28.33
CA ASN A 53 -45.48 2.28 -29.01
C ASN A 53 -44.00 2.15 -28.55
N GLY A 54 -43.74 2.39 -27.27
CA GLY A 54 -42.39 2.29 -26.68
C GLY A 54 -41.47 3.49 -26.92
N GLN A 55 -41.92 4.55 -27.62
CA GLN A 55 -41.18 5.80 -27.75
C GLN A 55 -41.76 6.87 -26.81
N ILE A 56 -40.88 7.56 -26.06
CA ILE A 56 -41.28 8.66 -25.18
C ILE A 56 -41.65 9.87 -26.05
N ILE A 57 -42.88 10.35 -25.88
CA ILE A 57 -43.45 11.47 -26.64
C ILE A 57 -43.54 12.77 -25.83
N SER A 58 -43.58 12.67 -24.50
CA SER A 58 -43.60 13.81 -23.58
C SER A 58 -43.20 13.34 -22.18
N GLY A 59 -42.85 14.27 -21.29
CA GLY A 59 -42.51 13.97 -19.91
C GLY A 59 -42.25 15.24 -19.10
N ASP A 60 -42.36 15.12 -17.79
CA ASP A 60 -42.05 16.19 -16.84
C ASP A 60 -41.58 15.59 -15.49
N LEU A 61 -41.14 16.45 -14.58
CA LEU A 61 -40.86 16.08 -13.19
C LEU A 61 -42.07 16.41 -12.31
N THR A 62 -42.27 15.64 -11.23
CA THR A 62 -43.21 16.05 -10.18
C THR A 62 -42.67 17.26 -9.42
N ASP A 63 -43.57 18.15 -8.99
CA ASP A 63 -43.26 19.28 -8.10
C ASP A 63 -42.87 18.78 -6.70
N GLU A 64 -42.40 19.67 -5.81
CA GLU A 64 -41.99 19.33 -4.44
C GLU A 64 -43.09 18.63 -3.63
N ASP A 65 -44.36 18.97 -3.90
CA ASP A 65 -45.50 18.35 -3.26
C ASP A 65 -45.92 17.01 -3.89
N GLY A 66 -45.23 16.57 -4.96
CA GLY A 66 -45.46 15.34 -5.70
C GLY A 66 -46.48 15.46 -6.84
N SER A 67 -47.04 16.63 -7.10
CA SER A 67 -48.00 16.82 -8.20
C SER A 67 -47.32 16.91 -9.57
N PHE A 68 -48.02 16.55 -10.64
CA PHE A 68 -47.56 16.75 -12.03
C PHE A 68 -48.73 17.02 -12.97
N THR A 69 -48.48 17.72 -14.07
CA THR A 69 -49.44 17.91 -15.17
C THR A 69 -48.71 17.97 -16.50
N ILE A 70 -49.00 17.00 -17.38
CA ILE A 70 -48.44 16.93 -18.74
C ILE A 70 -49.55 17.27 -19.73
N THR A 71 -49.28 18.22 -20.63
CA THR A 71 -50.23 18.74 -21.60
C THR A 71 -49.79 18.45 -23.04
N ASN A 72 -50.65 18.78 -24.01
CA ASN A 72 -50.41 18.64 -25.45
C ASN A 72 -50.17 17.20 -25.92
N LEU A 73 -50.83 16.23 -25.29
CA LEU A 73 -50.70 14.81 -25.62
C LEU A 73 -51.63 14.39 -26.77
N PRO A 74 -51.23 13.44 -27.63
CA PRO A 74 -52.04 12.95 -28.73
C PRO A 74 -53.30 12.24 -28.21
N ASN A 75 -54.40 12.35 -28.97
CA ASN A 75 -55.68 11.70 -28.64
C ASN A 75 -55.65 10.21 -29.03
N SER A 76 -54.76 9.45 -28.39
CA SER A 76 -54.56 8.02 -28.61
C SER A 76 -54.30 7.31 -27.29
N GLN A 77 -54.13 5.99 -27.35
CA GLN A 77 -53.63 5.23 -26.21
C GLN A 77 -52.17 5.61 -25.93
N VAL A 78 -51.85 5.88 -24.66
CA VAL A 78 -50.51 6.24 -24.19
C VAL A 78 -50.18 5.47 -22.91
N GLU A 79 -48.90 5.13 -22.71
CA GLU A 79 -48.38 4.55 -21.47
C GLU A 79 -47.72 5.66 -20.64
N VAL A 80 -48.18 5.83 -19.41
CA VAL A 80 -47.59 6.69 -18.39
C VAL A 80 -46.65 5.86 -17.55
N SER A 81 -45.38 6.24 -17.48
CA SER A 81 -44.41 5.66 -16.56
C SER A 81 -43.93 6.70 -15.55
N VAL A 82 -43.90 6.33 -14.27
CA VAL A 82 -43.33 7.16 -13.20
C VAL A 82 -42.11 6.45 -12.63
N GLU A 83 -40.97 7.14 -12.68
CA GLU A 83 -39.69 6.63 -12.24
C GLU A 83 -39.07 7.57 -11.20
N TYR A 84 -38.64 6.99 -10.08
CA TYR A 84 -37.87 7.70 -9.07
C TYR A 84 -36.84 6.74 -8.47
N ILE A 85 -35.64 7.25 -8.24
CA ILE A 85 -34.51 6.42 -7.81
C ILE A 85 -34.84 5.72 -6.50
N GLY A 86 -34.68 4.38 -6.47
CA GLY A 86 -34.97 3.56 -5.29
C GLY A 86 -36.41 3.04 -5.21
N PHE A 87 -37.23 3.28 -6.24
CA PHE A 87 -38.60 2.79 -6.36
C PHE A 87 -38.78 1.97 -7.64
N LYS A 88 -39.71 1.02 -7.62
CA LYS A 88 -40.11 0.28 -8.82
C LYS A 88 -40.81 1.22 -9.80
N THR A 89 -40.47 1.13 -11.08
CA THR A 89 -41.15 1.89 -12.14
C THR A 89 -42.65 1.56 -12.13
N TYR A 90 -43.48 2.57 -11.91
CA TYR A 90 -44.92 2.46 -12.08
C TYR A 90 -45.25 2.66 -13.56
N LYS A 91 -46.10 1.79 -14.13
CA LYS A 91 -46.60 1.91 -15.50
C LYS A 91 -48.12 1.79 -15.52
N ASN A 92 -48.78 2.67 -16.26
CA ASN A 92 -50.21 2.57 -16.51
C ASN A 92 -50.55 3.01 -17.94
N THR A 93 -51.45 2.29 -18.60
CA THR A 93 -51.89 2.64 -19.95
C THR A 93 -53.25 3.33 -19.91
N ILE A 94 -53.36 4.48 -20.56
CA ILE A 94 -54.58 5.29 -20.60
C ILE A 94 -54.97 5.63 -22.05
N ASP A 95 -56.25 5.92 -22.28
CA ASP A 95 -56.81 6.18 -23.60
C ASP A 95 -57.37 7.61 -23.68
N LEU A 96 -56.56 8.52 -24.22
CA LEU A 96 -56.91 9.95 -24.36
C LEU A 96 -57.87 10.23 -25.53
N SER A 97 -58.29 9.20 -26.29
CA SER A 97 -59.31 9.35 -27.33
C SER A 97 -60.73 9.44 -26.76
N LYS A 98 -60.95 8.92 -25.55
CA LYS A 98 -62.26 8.89 -24.87
C LYS A 98 -62.45 10.04 -23.90
N GLU A 99 -61.40 10.37 -23.13
CA GLU A 99 -61.39 11.50 -22.21
C GLU A 99 -60.13 12.35 -22.44
N LYS A 100 -60.34 13.63 -22.73
CA LYS A 100 -59.24 14.55 -23.05
C LYS A 100 -58.42 14.95 -21.83
N THR A 101 -58.95 14.77 -20.63
CA THR A 101 -58.23 15.05 -19.38
C THR A 101 -58.40 13.87 -18.44
N ILE A 102 -57.30 13.18 -18.13
CA ILE A 102 -57.29 12.04 -17.22
C ILE A 102 -56.51 12.42 -15.96
N ASP A 103 -57.15 12.28 -14.80
CA ASP A 103 -56.50 12.39 -13.49
C ASP A 103 -56.18 10.99 -12.98
N LEU A 104 -54.89 10.68 -12.84
CA LEU A 104 -54.41 9.40 -12.32
C LEU A 104 -54.54 9.30 -10.79
N GLY A 105 -54.99 10.36 -10.13
CA GLY A 105 -55.11 10.41 -8.68
C GLY A 105 -53.75 10.24 -8.01
N MET A 106 -53.73 9.50 -6.90
CA MET A 106 -52.52 9.27 -6.12
C MET A 106 -51.78 8.00 -6.57
N ILE A 107 -50.61 8.18 -7.17
CA ILE A 107 -49.71 7.10 -7.57
C ILE A 107 -48.79 6.79 -6.39
N SER A 108 -49.00 5.64 -5.75
CA SER A 108 -48.15 5.18 -4.64
C SER A 108 -47.00 4.33 -5.16
N LEU A 109 -45.77 4.85 -5.11
CA LEU A 109 -44.56 4.12 -5.51
C LEU A 109 -44.13 3.13 -4.42
N GLU A 110 -43.77 1.92 -4.85
CA GLU A 110 -43.17 0.89 -4.00
C GLU A 110 -41.66 0.99 -4.03
N VAL A 111 -41.03 0.87 -2.87
CA VAL A 111 -39.57 0.85 -2.73
C VAL A 111 -39.02 -0.40 -3.45
N ASP A 112 -37.94 -0.23 -4.19
CA ASP A 112 -37.22 -1.34 -4.83
C ASP A 112 -36.19 -1.93 -3.85
N GLU A 113 -36.58 -3.03 -3.20
CA GLU A 113 -35.79 -3.70 -2.17
C GLU A 113 -34.46 -4.26 -2.70
N GLU A 114 -34.36 -4.62 -3.99
CA GLU A 114 -33.12 -5.15 -4.57
C GLU A 114 -32.02 -4.09 -4.66
N ILE A 115 -32.38 -2.83 -4.93
CA ILE A 115 -31.45 -1.70 -4.98
C ILE A 115 -30.98 -1.33 -3.57
N LEU A 116 -31.87 -1.37 -2.59
CA LEU A 116 -31.55 -1.10 -1.18
C LEU A 116 -30.62 -2.16 -0.60
N ASP A 117 -30.88 -3.44 -0.87
CA ASP A 117 -30.00 -4.53 -0.48
C ASP A 117 -28.64 -4.41 -1.18
N ALA A 118 -28.58 -4.13 -2.48
CA ALA A 118 -27.32 -3.96 -3.20
C ALA A 118 -26.45 -2.80 -2.66
N VAL A 119 -27.08 -1.68 -2.28
CA VAL A 119 -26.38 -0.50 -1.72
C VAL A 119 -25.89 -0.74 -0.30
N VAL A 120 -26.69 -1.38 0.56
CA VAL A 120 -26.28 -1.77 1.93
C VAL A 120 -25.17 -2.82 1.86
N ILE A 121 -25.27 -3.78 0.93
CA ILE A 121 -24.26 -4.80 0.65
C ILE A 121 -22.92 -4.17 0.24
N ASN A 122 -22.93 -3.15 -0.61
CA ASN A 122 -21.70 -2.46 -1.05
C ASN A 122 -21.05 -1.64 0.07
N ALA A 123 -21.80 -1.11 1.02
CA ALA A 123 -21.24 -0.38 2.17
C ALA A 123 -20.69 -1.30 3.27
N GLU A 124 -21.20 -2.54 3.39
CA GLU A 124 -20.66 -3.52 4.34
C GLU A 124 -19.40 -4.25 3.83
N ARG A 125 -19.17 -4.31 2.52
CA ARG A 125 -18.21 -5.23 1.89
C ARG A 125 -17.07 -4.53 1.20
N SER A 126 -15.89 -5.13 1.28
CA SER A 126 -14.76 -4.72 0.49
C SER A 126 -14.90 -5.31 -0.90
N THR A 127 -14.85 -4.45 -1.91
CA THR A 127 -14.92 -4.88 -3.30
C THR A 127 -13.55 -4.81 -3.94
N MET A 128 -13.31 -5.70 -4.87
CA MET A 128 -12.06 -5.78 -5.60
C MET A 128 -12.32 -5.45 -7.06
N GLU A 129 -11.57 -4.49 -7.57
CA GLU A 129 -11.64 -4.01 -8.94
C GLU A 129 -10.24 -4.14 -9.55
N GLN A 130 -10.15 -4.72 -10.73
CA GLN A 130 -8.87 -4.87 -11.42
C GLN A 130 -8.79 -3.82 -12.52
N LEU A 131 -7.82 -2.91 -12.38
CA LEU A 131 -7.50 -1.91 -13.39
C LEU A 131 -6.34 -2.42 -14.27
N VAL A 132 -6.11 -1.76 -15.41
CA VAL A 132 -5.04 -2.09 -16.38
C VAL A 132 -3.64 -2.04 -15.79
N ASP A 133 -3.40 -1.28 -14.72
CA ASP A 133 -2.09 -1.11 -14.08
C ASP A 133 -2.04 -1.46 -12.60
N ARG A 134 -3.18 -1.73 -11.95
CA ARG A 134 -3.26 -1.99 -10.50
C ARG A 134 -4.49 -2.78 -10.10
N LYS A 135 -4.45 -3.36 -8.90
CA LYS A 135 -5.60 -4.00 -8.24
C LYS A 135 -6.11 -3.09 -7.14
N VAL A 136 -7.39 -2.73 -7.16
CA VAL A 136 -8.01 -1.83 -6.19
C VAL A 136 -8.92 -2.62 -5.26
N ILE A 137 -8.64 -2.57 -3.96
CA ILE A 137 -9.50 -3.11 -2.91
C ILE A 137 -10.19 -1.93 -2.23
N ARG A 138 -11.49 -1.74 -2.49
CA ARG A 138 -12.30 -0.78 -1.73
C ARG A 138 -12.54 -1.33 -0.35
N VAL A 139 -12.28 -0.54 0.68
CA VAL A 139 -12.35 -0.96 2.08
C VAL A 139 -13.77 -0.78 2.60
N GLY A 140 -14.50 -1.89 2.67
CA GLY A 140 -15.82 -1.97 3.32
C GLY A 140 -15.74 -2.17 4.83
N LYS A 141 -16.90 -2.35 5.47
CA LYS A 141 -16.96 -2.65 6.90
C LYS A 141 -16.22 -3.93 7.25
N ASP A 142 -16.31 -4.98 6.45
CA ASP A 142 -15.57 -6.24 6.65
C ASP A 142 -14.06 -6.04 6.89
N LEU A 143 -13.35 -5.35 6.00
CA LEU A 143 -11.89 -5.14 6.07
C LEU A 143 -11.55 -4.09 7.12
N SER A 144 -12.27 -2.96 7.17
CA SER A 144 -12.10 -1.98 8.26
C SER A 144 -12.47 -2.53 9.64
N THR A 145 -13.21 -3.67 9.68
CA THR A 145 -13.49 -4.36 10.94
C THR A 145 -12.42 -5.36 11.38
N ALA A 146 -11.54 -5.78 10.47
CA ALA A 146 -10.53 -6.82 10.72
C ALA A 146 -9.32 -6.33 11.55
N GLY A 147 -9.16 -5.02 11.72
CA GLY A 147 -8.00 -4.42 12.38
C GLY A 147 -8.24 -2.96 12.78
N ALA A 148 -7.47 -2.44 13.74
CA ALA A 148 -7.58 -1.05 14.18
C ALA A 148 -6.80 -0.10 13.25
N SER A 149 -5.68 -0.58 12.70
CA SER A 149 -4.77 0.18 11.84
C SER A 149 -4.71 -0.38 10.41
N ALA A 150 -4.09 0.36 9.48
CA ALA A 150 -3.78 -0.12 8.14
C ALA A 150 -2.94 -1.41 8.22
N ALA A 151 -1.92 -1.43 9.09
CA ALA A 151 -1.05 -2.60 9.30
C ALA A 151 -1.85 -3.86 9.65
N ASP A 152 -2.83 -3.75 10.53
CA ASP A 152 -3.67 -4.89 10.93
C ASP A 152 -4.50 -5.42 9.77
N ILE A 153 -4.99 -4.54 8.90
CA ILE A 153 -5.83 -4.94 7.76
C ILE A 153 -5.04 -5.39 6.55
N MET A 154 -3.76 -5.02 6.42
CA MET A 154 -2.87 -5.51 5.34
C MET A 154 -2.78 -7.03 5.31
N ASN A 155 -2.89 -7.64 6.48
CA ASN A 155 -2.97 -9.08 6.62
C ASN A 155 -4.28 -9.70 6.06
N ASN A 156 -5.19 -8.89 5.55
CA ASN A 156 -6.39 -9.35 4.85
C ASN A 156 -6.32 -9.01 3.35
N ILE A 157 -5.20 -8.45 2.89
CA ILE A 157 -4.99 -8.05 1.51
C ILE A 157 -4.18 -9.15 0.79
N PRO A 158 -4.67 -9.65 -0.35
CA PRO A 158 -3.93 -10.61 -1.16
C PRO A 158 -2.51 -10.15 -1.48
N SER A 159 -1.59 -11.10 -1.59
CA SER A 159 -0.19 -10.85 -2.02
C SER A 159 0.63 -10.00 -1.06
N VAL A 160 0.08 -9.52 0.05
CA VAL A 160 0.73 -8.64 1.03
C VAL A 160 0.86 -9.36 2.37
N ASN A 161 1.97 -9.17 3.05
CA ASN A 161 2.23 -9.66 4.39
C ASN A 161 2.70 -8.52 5.28
N VAL A 162 2.35 -8.58 6.57
CA VAL A 162 2.88 -7.69 7.59
C VAL A 162 3.38 -8.56 8.74
N ASP A 163 4.67 -8.48 9.02
CA ASP A 163 5.27 -9.19 10.14
C ASP A 163 4.87 -8.56 11.48
N GLN A 164 5.35 -9.12 12.58
CA GLN A 164 5.02 -8.62 13.91
C GLN A 164 5.61 -7.24 14.21
N ASP A 165 6.76 -6.95 13.62
CA ASP A 165 7.36 -5.64 13.74
C ASP A 165 6.50 -4.59 13.02
N GLY A 166 5.83 -4.97 11.94
CA GLY A 166 4.99 -4.12 11.10
C GLY A 166 5.60 -3.92 9.71
N ASN A 167 6.67 -4.65 9.39
CA ASN A 167 7.31 -4.58 8.07
C ASN A 167 6.39 -5.25 7.05
N ILE A 168 6.23 -4.60 5.90
CA ILE A 168 5.37 -5.07 4.84
C ILE A 168 6.23 -5.82 3.82
N SER A 169 5.74 -6.94 3.35
CA SER A 169 6.23 -7.56 2.12
C SER A 169 5.11 -7.78 1.13
N MET A 170 5.44 -7.78 -0.15
CA MET A 170 4.54 -8.13 -1.24
C MET A 170 5.21 -9.25 -2.02
N ARG A 171 4.53 -10.40 -2.17
CA ARG A 171 5.10 -11.60 -2.82
C ARG A 171 6.48 -11.98 -2.25
N GLY A 172 6.59 -11.98 -0.92
CA GLY A 172 7.80 -12.34 -0.19
C GLY A 172 8.96 -11.33 -0.24
N ASN A 173 8.81 -10.21 -0.95
CA ASN A 173 9.84 -9.17 -1.02
C ASN A 173 9.43 -7.95 -0.17
N GLU A 174 10.30 -7.56 0.75
CA GLU A 174 10.08 -6.53 1.78
C GLU A 174 10.28 -5.10 1.26
N ASN A 175 10.84 -4.91 0.06
CA ASN A 175 11.07 -3.58 -0.52
C ASN A 175 9.80 -2.99 -1.17
N VAL A 176 8.69 -2.97 -0.41
CA VAL A 176 7.37 -2.48 -0.85
C VAL A 176 7.23 -1.00 -0.49
N ARG A 177 6.94 -0.17 -1.49
CA ARG A 177 6.71 1.26 -1.23
C ARG A 177 5.27 1.52 -0.80
N VAL A 178 5.09 2.24 0.29
CA VAL A 178 3.76 2.69 0.74
C VAL A 178 3.50 4.12 0.31
N LEU A 179 2.32 4.36 -0.26
CA LEU A 179 1.80 5.66 -0.67
C LEU A 179 0.51 5.98 0.10
N ILE A 180 0.25 7.27 0.35
CA ILE A 180 -1.05 7.77 0.84
C ILE A 180 -1.58 8.77 -0.19
N ASP A 181 -2.80 8.54 -0.69
CA ASP A 181 -3.44 9.35 -1.73
C ASP A 181 -2.54 9.57 -2.97
N GLY A 182 -1.77 8.54 -3.32
CA GLY A 182 -0.82 8.52 -4.44
C GLY A 182 0.55 9.10 -4.12
N LYS A 183 0.79 9.53 -2.88
CA LYS A 183 1.98 10.27 -2.46
C LYS A 183 2.90 9.40 -1.62
N PRO A 184 4.21 9.34 -1.92
CA PRO A 184 5.15 8.59 -1.11
C PRO A 184 5.34 9.23 0.27
N THR A 185 5.52 8.39 1.28
CA THR A 185 5.92 8.83 2.62
C THR A 185 7.43 8.72 2.79
N HIS A 186 8.01 9.61 3.60
CA HIS A 186 9.39 9.48 4.10
C HIS A 186 9.43 8.77 5.47
N LEU A 187 8.26 8.59 6.11
CA LEU A 187 8.15 7.74 7.30
C LEU A 187 8.35 6.28 6.91
N ASP A 188 9.05 5.55 7.77
CA ASP A 188 9.12 4.10 7.74
C ASP A 188 7.70 3.49 7.59
N PRO A 189 7.46 2.61 6.59
CA PRO A 189 6.16 1.99 6.35
C PRO A 189 5.52 1.34 7.58
N LYS A 190 6.32 0.70 8.45
CA LYS A 190 5.84 0.07 9.69
C LYS A 190 5.22 1.11 10.62
N THR A 191 5.88 2.25 10.77
CA THR A 191 5.41 3.38 11.57
C THR A 191 4.17 4.02 10.94
N LEU A 192 4.20 4.25 9.63
CA LEU A 192 3.08 4.86 8.90
C LEU A 192 1.80 4.03 9.00
N LEU A 193 1.88 2.72 8.73
CA LEU A 193 0.70 1.87 8.69
C LEU A 193 0.00 1.72 10.04
N LYS A 194 0.75 1.80 11.15
CA LYS A 194 0.17 1.79 12.49
C LYS A 194 -0.61 3.09 12.78
N GLN A 195 -0.29 4.18 12.09
CA GLN A 195 -0.92 5.48 12.28
C GLN A 195 -2.19 5.68 11.46
N ILE A 196 -2.37 4.96 10.34
CA ILE A 196 -3.58 5.10 9.51
C ILE A 196 -4.70 4.23 10.11
N PRO A 197 -5.81 4.81 10.59
CA PRO A 197 -6.94 4.02 11.06
C PRO A 197 -7.58 3.24 9.91
N SER A 198 -7.89 1.95 10.12
CA SER A 198 -8.45 1.10 9.05
C SER A 198 -9.76 1.62 8.45
N ASN A 199 -10.56 2.32 9.24
CA ASN A 199 -11.84 2.91 8.86
C ASN A 199 -11.72 4.22 8.06
N SER A 200 -10.58 4.92 8.13
CA SER A 200 -10.32 6.13 7.36
C SER A 200 -9.92 5.82 5.92
N ILE A 201 -9.54 4.58 5.63
CA ILE A 201 -9.19 4.13 4.28
C ILE A 201 -10.46 3.93 3.46
N ASP A 202 -10.50 4.51 2.27
CA ASP A 202 -11.54 4.30 1.26
C ASP A 202 -11.20 3.10 0.38
N LYS A 203 -9.97 3.06 -0.14
CA LYS A 203 -9.47 1.97 -0.97
C LYS A 203 -7.96 1.78 -0.83
N ILE A 204 -7.50 0.58 -1.11
CA ILE A 204 -6.10 0.18 -1.13
C ILE A 204 -5.77 -0.29 -2.54
N GLU A 205 -4.80 0.34 -3.17
CA GLU A 205 -4.35 -0.01 -4.52
C GLU A 205 -3.04 -0.79 -4.42
N LEU A 206 -3.05 -2.03 -4.91
CA LEU A 206 -1.87 -2.87 -5.05
C LEU A 206 -1.33 -2.73 -6.46
N ILE A 207 -0.08 -2.29 -6.55
CA ILE A 207 0.62 -2.03 -7.81
C ILE A 207 1.83 -2.95 -7.84
N THR A 208 1.65 -4.19 -8.31
CA THR A 208 2.74 -5.18 -8.37
C THR A 208 3.77 -4.81 -9.42
N ASN A 209 3.32 -4.14 -10.49
CA ASN A 209 4.17 -3.61 -11.53
C ASN A 209 3.86 -2.12 -11.79
N PRO A 210 4.60 -1.18 -11.16
CA PRO A 210 4.32 0.25 -11.32
C PRO A 210 4.56 0.77 -12.74
N SER A 211 3.68 1.66 -13.19
CA SER A 211 3.87 2.38 -14.45
C SER A 211 4.96 3.46 -14.35
N ALA A 212 5.37 4.01 -15.51
CA ALA A 212 6.39 5.05 -15.61
C ALA A 212 6.07 6.35 -14.81
N LYS A 213 4.83 6.55 -14.37
CA LYS A 213 4.47 7.63 -13.45
C LYS A 213 5.22 7.53 -12.12
N TYR A 214 5.48 6.31 -11.67
CA TYR A 214 6.08 6.06 -10.38
C TYR A 214 7.59 5.89 -10.49
N ASN A 215 8.28 6.26 -9.42
CA ASN A 215 9.72 6.11 -9.31
C ASN A 215 10.13 4.63 -9.51
N PRO A 216 11.18 4.36 -10.33
CA PRO A 216 11.61 3.00 -10.69
C PRO A 216 12.44 2.31 -9.61
N GLU A 217 12.83 3.01 -8.54
CA GLU A 217 13.54 2.44 -7.39
C GLU A 217 12.72 1.32 -6.72
N GLY A 218 13.35 0.20 -6.38
CA GLY A 218 12.72 -0.90 -5.66
C GLY A 218 12.16 -2.01 -6.55
N MET A 219 12.27 -3.26 -6.12
CA MET A 219 11.75 -4.44 -6.83
C MET A 219 10.30 -4.86 -6.49
N SER A 220 9.70 -4.40 -5.38
CA SER A 220 8.60 -5.16 -4.74
C SER A 220 7.16 -4.65 -4.97
N GLY A 221 6.97 -3.74 -5.90
CA GLY A 221 5.66 -3.11 -6.11
C GLY A 221 5.33 -2.07 -5.02
N MET A 222 4.12 -1.51 -5.10
CA MET A 222 3.69 -0.42 -4.23
C MET A 222 2.28 -0.64 -3.72
N ILE A 223 1.99 -0.07 -2.55
CA ILE A 223 0.67 -0.08 -1.94
C ILE A 223 0.23 1.34 -1.68
N ASN A 224 -0.87 1.76 -2.30
CA ASN A 224 -1.42 3.09 -2.13
C ASN A 224 -2.69 3.05 -1.28
N PHE A 225 -2.70 3.75 -0.15
CA PHE A 225 -3.88 3.96 0.68
C PHE A 225 -4.57 5.24 0.28
N VAL A 226 -5.77 5.14 -0.25
CA VAL A 226 -6.60 6.32 -0.54
C VAL A 226 -7.56 6.50 0.61
N LEU A 227 -7.56 7.69 1.21
CA LEU A 227 -8.35 7.98 2.41
C LEU A 227 -9.74 8.52 2.06
N LYS A 228 -10.72 8.27 2.92
CA LYS A 228 -12.08 8.81 2.81
C LYS A 228 -12.05 10.32 2.96
N LYS A 229 -12.55 11.03 1.96
CA LYS A 229 -12.71 12.49 2.02
C LYS A 229 -14.02 12.83 2.75
N ASN A 230 -13.93 13.35 3.97
CA ASN A 230 -15.12 13.79 4.69
C ASN A 230 -15.58 15.16 4.14
N MET A 231 -16.70 15.18 3.43
CA MET A 231 -17.23 16.38 2.76
C MET A 231 -18.23 17.19 3.61
N GLN A 232 -18.51 16.76 4.85
CA GLN A 232 -19.45 17.47 5.71
C GLN A 232 -18.75 18.53 6.56
N ASP A 233 -19.33 19.73 6.58
CA ASP A 233 -18.97 20.75 7.56
C ASP A 233 -19.23 20.23 8.98
N GLY A 234 -18.31 20.56 9.88
CA GLY A 234 -18.39 20.21 11.28
C GLY A 234 -17.14 19.53 11.81
N PHE A 235 -17.24 19.15 13.08
CA PHE A 235 -16.18 18.49 13.82
C PHE A 235 -16.42 16.98 13.82
N ASN A 236 -15.38 16.22 13.47
CA ASN A 236 -15.37 14.77 13.60
C ASN A 236 -13.99 14.31 14.07
N GLY A 237 -13.95 13.15 14.71
CA GLY A 237 -12.70 12.58 15.19
C GLY A 237 -12.84 11.13 15.62
N SER A 238 -11.70 10.52 15.91
CA SER A 238 -11.61 9.18 16.46
C SER A 238 -10.61 9.14 17.61
N TYR A 239 -10.91 8.30 18.58
CA TYR A 239 -9.97 7.80 19.56
C TYR A 239 -9.68 6.33 19.24
N ASN A 240 -8.40 5.97 19.26
CA ASN A 240 -7.96 4.59 19.24
C ASN A 240 -7.04 4.35 20.44
N GLY A 241 -7.19 3.21 21.11
CA GLY A 241 -6.38 2.84 22.25
C GLY A 241 -6.26 1.34 22.33
N ASN A 242 -5.08 0.81 22.56
CA ASN A 242 -4.88 -0.62 22.77
C ASN A 242 -3.81 -0.92 23.79
N ILE A 243 -3.96 -2.11 24.38
CA ILE A 243 -2.97 -2.75 25.22
C ILE A 243 -2.67 -4.13 24.63
N THR A 244 -1.39 -4.46 24.53
CA THR A 244 -0.95 -5.80 24.13
C THR A 244 -0.24 -6.45 25.31
N PHE A 245 -0.79 -7.55 25.80
CA PHE A 245 -0.17 -8.38 26.83
C PHE A 245 0.75 -9.39 26.16
N ALA A 246 2.06 -9.21 26.33
CA ALA A 246 3.11 -10.16 25.96
C ALA A 246 3.92 -10.51 27.23
N LYS A 247 5.27 -10.48 27.21
CA LYS A 247 6.05 -10.58 28.47
C LYS A 247 5.79 -9.37 29.36
N VAL A 248 5.64 -8.19 28.77
CA VAL A 248 5.19 -6.97 29.44
C VAL A 248 4.06 -6.31 28.65
N PRO A 249 3.16 -5.53 29.31
CA PRO A 249 2.15 -4.77 28.61
C PRO A 249 2.76 -3.69 27.72
N LYS A 250 2.21 -3.54 26.50
CA LYS A 250 2.58 -2.50 25.52
C LYS A 250 1.36 -1.63 25.24
N PHE A 251 1.55 -0.34 25.05
CA PHE A 251 0.45 0.62 24.90
C PHE A 251 0.55 1.39 23.59
N ASN A 252 -0.59 1.61 22.95
CA ASN A 252 -0.70 2.57 21.86
C ASN A 252 -1.99 3.36 22.01
N GLN A 253 -1.91 4.67 21.83
CA GLN A 253 -3.04 5.58 21.93
C GLN A 253 -2.96 6.63 20.83
N GLY A 254 -4.09 6.93 20.22
CA GLY A 254 -4.18 7.88 19.12
C GLY A 254 -5.48 8.65 19.16
N VAL A 255 -5.39 9.92 18.83
CA VAL A 255 -6.55 10.80 18.63
C VAL A 255 -6.40 11.47 17.27
N ASP A 256 -7.43 11.35 16.45
CA ASP A 256 -7.56 12.02 15.17
C ASP A 256 -8.69 13.03 15.25
N LEU A 257 -8.43 14.27 14.84
CA LEU A 257 -9.37 15.38 14.86
C LEU A 257 -9.45 16.02 13.48
N ASN A 258 -10.66 16.31 13.02
CA ASN A 258 -10.91 17.04 11.79
C ASN A 258 -12.04 18.05 12.00
N TYR A 259 -11.80 19.29 11.56
CA TYR A 259 -12.77 20.36 11.57
C TYR A 259 -12.86 21.03 10.21
N ARG A 260 -14.01 20.88 9.55
CA ARG A 260 -14.28 21.52 8.27
C ARG A 260 -15.32 22.61 8.43
N LYS A 261 -15.07 23.78 7.84
CA LYS A 261 -16.07 24.85 7.71
C LYS A 261 -15.91 25.57 6.39
N GLY A 262 -16.86 25.35 5.48
CA GLY A 262 -16.89 25.98 4.17
C GLY A 262 -15.67 25.60 3.32
N LYS A 263 -14.83 26.59 3.02
CA LYS A 263 -13.66 26.44 2.15
C LYS A 263 -12.39 26.00 2.87
N VAL A 264 -12.44 25.77 4.19
CA VAL A 264 -11.26 25.40 4.96
C VAL A 264 -11.52 24.11 5.73
N ASN A 265 -10.54 23.22 5.71
CA ASN A 265 -10.48 22.02 6.54
C ASN A 265 -9.22 22.09 7.40
N PHE A 266 -9.33 21.86 8.70
CA PHE A 266 -8.21 21.70 9.62
C PHE A 266 -8.21 20.27 10.12
N PHE A 267 -7.06 19.62 10.11
CA PHE A 267 -6.92 18.28 10.63
C PHE A 267 -5.67 18.17 11.49
N GLY A 268 -5.72 17.29 12.47
CA GLY A 268 -4.56 16.94 13.26
C GLY A 268 -4.73 15.59 13.94
N ASN A 269 -3.61 14.95 14.20
CA ASN A 269 -3.58 13.73 14.98
C ASN A 269 -2.40 13.71 15.95
N TYR A 270 -2.58 13.02 17.06
CA TYR A 270 -1.53 12.71 18.01
C TYR A 270 -1.54 11.22 18.29
N ASN A 271 -0.40 10.57 18.16
CA ASN A 271 -0.19 9.16 18.48
C ASN A 271 0.93 9.02 19.50
N TYR A 272 0.69 8.23 20.53
CA TYR A 272 1.66 7.80 21.54
C TYR A 272 1.81 6.29 21.50
N SER A 273 3.04 5.81 21.44
CA SER A 273 3.39 4.41 21.47
C SER A 273 4.41 4.16 22.57
N ASP A 274 4.17 3.16 23.41
CA ASP A 274 5.07 2.72 24.47
C ASP A 274 5.25 1.20 24.35
N GLN A 275 6.40 0.79 23.85
CA GLN A 275 6.67 -0.58 23.48
C GLN A 275 8.01 -1.05 24.02
N LYS A 276 7.94 -1.98 24.98
CA LYS A 276 9.09 -2.78 25.39
C LYS A 276 9.00 -4.18 24.81
N THR A 277 9.91 -4.51 23.91
CA THR A 277 9.94 -5.78 23.16
C THR A 277 11.10 -6.65 23.58
N PHE A 278 10.89 -7.97 23.56
CA PHE A 278 11.90 -8.97 23.91
C PHE A 278 12.12 -9.94 22.75
N ASN A 279 13.30 -9.92 22.18
CA ASN A 279 13.73 -10.85 21.15
C ASN A 279 14.87 -11.70 21.68
N GLY A 280 15.05 -12.87 21.10
CA GLY A 280 16.10 -13.79 21.51
C GLY A 280 16.60 -14.60 20.34
N GLY A 281 17.78 -15.17 20.51
CA GLY A 281 18.38 -16.02 19.50
C GLY A 281 19.36 -17.00 20.12
N ILE A 282 19.47 -18.17 19.51
CA ILE A 282 20.55 -19.10 19.78
C ILE A 282 21.14 -19.50 18.44
N MET A 283 22.46 -19.40 18.34
CA MET A 283 23.25 -19.94 17.25
C MET A 283 24.21 -20.98 17.80
N THR A 284 24.39 -22.07 17.07
CA THR A 284 25.33 -23.14 17.41
C THR A 284 26.20 -23.38 16.20
N GLN A 285 27.52 -23.25 16.37
CA GLN A 285 28.47 -23.74 15.39
C GLN A 285 28.71 -25.21 15.66
N LEU A 286 28.44 -26.05 14.66
CA LEU A 286 28.44 -27.51 14.82
C LEU A 286 29.85 -28.10 14.81
N ASP A 287 30.82 -27.41 14.22
CA ASP A 287 32.19 -27.92 14.07
C ASP A 287 33.00 -27.88 15.38
N ASP A 288 32.75 -26.89 16.24
CA ASP A 288 33.40 -26.74 17.55
C ASP A 288 32.42 -26.81 18.72
N ASN A 289 31.13 -27.02 18.44
CA ASN A 289 30.03 -27.06 19.39
C ASN A 289 29.92 -25.80 20.27
N SER A 290 30.40 -24.65 19.77
CA SER A 290 30.23 -23.36 20.44
C SER A 290 28.80 -22.83 20.27
N GLN A 291 28.31 -22.15 21.30
CA GLN A 291 26.97 -21.58 21.33
C GLN A 291 27.03 -20.08 21.56
N GLN A 292 26.23 -19.35 20.79
CA GLN A 292 26.03 -17.92 20.94
C GLN A 292 24.55 -17.66 21.24
N ILE A 293 24.28 -16.99 22.35
CA ILE A 293 22.94 -16.65 22.81
C ILE A 293 22.78 -15.14 22.75
N PHE A 294 21.68 -14.70 22.13
CA PHE A 294 21.26 -13.31 22.06
C PHE A 294 20.02 -13.11 22.93
N ASP A 295 20.05 -12.11 23.79
CA ASP A 295 18.88 -11.56 24.48
C ASP A 295 18.80 -10.08 24.15
N ILE A 296 17.72 -9.68 23.47
CA ILE A 296 17.56 -8.35 22.90
C ILE A 296 16.31 -7.73 23.52
N VAL A 297 16.48 -6.60 24.20
CA VAL A 297 15.39 -5.83 24.77
C VAL A 297 15.39 -4.46 24.15
N ASN A 298 14.31 -4.07 23.48
CA ASN A 298 14.14 -2.71 22.98
C ASN A 298 12.98 -2.05 23.70
N ASP A 299 13.24 -0.93 24.36
CA ASP A 299 12.28 -0.13 25.10
C ASP A 299 12.14 1.23 24.43
N ASN A 300 11.10 1.39 23.62
CA ASN A 300 10.93 2.54 22.74
C ASN A 300 9.64 3.27 23.08
N LYS A 301 9.72 4.59 23.15
CA LYS A 301 8.55 5.47 23.20
C LYS A 301 8.57 6.39 22.00
N THR A 302 7.40 6.54 21.39
CA THR A 302 7.26 7.36 20.19
C THR A 302 6.06 8.25 20.30
N HIS A 303 6.28 9.54 20.05
CA HIS A 303 5.26 10.56 19.90
C HIS A 303 5.21 10.95 18.42
N THR A 304 4.03 10.97 17.82
CA THR A 304 3.83 11.52 16.48
C THR A 304 2.71 12.54 16.51
N PHE A 305 3.00 13.74 16.02
CA PHE A 305 2.08 14.85 15.92
C PHE A 305 1.97 15.29 14.46
N LYS A 306 0.76 15.29 13.92
CA LYS A 306 0.48 15.83 12.60
C LYS A 306 -0.53 16.94 12.72
N VAL A 307 -0.28 18.05 12.01
CA VAL A 307 -1.26 19.13 11.85
C VAL A 307 -1.21 19.63 10.42
N GLY A 308 -2.38 19.96 9.89
CA GLY A 308 -2.48 20.49 8.55
C GLY A 308 -3.81 21.15 8.27
N PHE A 309 -3.88 21.74 7.10
CA PHE A 309 -5.08 22.38 6.61
C PHE A 309 -5.20 22.25 5.09
N ASP A 310 -6.44 22.22 4.63
CA ASP A 310 -6.79 22.32 3.22
C ASP A 310 -7.59 23.61 2.97
N ILE A 311 -7.23 24.32 1.92
CA ILE A 311 -7.96 25.50 1.42
C ILE A 311 -8.54 25.17 0.05
N TYR A 312 -9.87 25.05 0.02
CA TYR A 312 -10.66 24.92 -1.20
C TYR A 312 -10.98 26.31 -1.74
N ALA A 313 -10.00 26.95 -2.39
CA ALA A 313 -10.13 28.33 -2.91
C ALA A 313 -11.40 28.47 -3.78
N ASN A 314 -11.70 27.45 -4.58
CA ASN A 314 -12.95 27.24 -5.30
C ASN A 314 -13.11 25.75 -5.69
N ASP A 315 -14.19 25.41 -6.39
CA ASP A 315 -14.50 24.04 -6.88
C ASP A 315 -13.40 23.40 -7.75
N LYS A 316 -12.38 24.17 -8.17
CA LYS A 316 -11.31 23.74 -9.08
C LYS A 316 -9.91 23.85 -8.50
N ASN A 317 -9.72 24.48 -7.35
CA ASN A 317 -8.39 24.79 -6.82
C ASN A 317 -8.35 24.43 -5.34
N THR A 318 -7.47 23.49 -5.00
CA THR A 318 -7.24 23.04 -3.63
C THR A 318 -5.77 23.20 -3.29
N PHE A 319 -5.50 23.83 -2.16
CA PHE A 319 -4.17 23.91 -1.55
C PHE A 319 -4.20 23.07 -0.28
N SER A 320 -3.17 22.28 -0.03
CA SER A 320 -3.02 21.50 1.19
C SER A 320 -1.63 21.74 1.76
N PHE A 321 -1.57 21.92 3.07
CA PHE A 321 -0.32 22.01 3.80
C PHE A 321 -0.43 21.16 5.04
N TYR A 322 0.60 20.38 5.35
CA TYR A 322 0.71 19.75 6.65
C TYR A 322 2.15 19.62 7.09
N THR A 323 2.31 19.45 8.39
CA THR A 323 3.55 18.99 8.98
C THR A 323 3.31 17.76 9.83
N ASN A 324 4.27 16.85 9.83
CA ASN A 324 4.30 15.67 10.69
C ASN A 324 5.62 15.68 11.46
N GLN A 325 5.52 15.61 12.78
CA GLN A 325 6.62 15.70 13.73
C GLN A 325 6.64 14.42 14.54
N THR A 326 7.71 13.65 14.44
CA THR A 326 7.88 12.41 15.18
C THR A 326 9.10 12.52 16.07
N TYR A 327 8.90 12.32 17.36
CA TYR A 327 9.97 12.20 18.35
C TYR A 327 9.93 10.79 18.91
N SER A 328 11.06 10.11 18.88
CA SER A 328 11.22 8.81 19.53
C SER A 328 12.46 8.84 20.39
N ASP A 329 12.35 8.26 21.57
CA ASP A 329 13.50 7.87 22.39
C ASP A 329 13.41 6.37 22.68
N GLY A 330 14.56 5.75 22.90
CA GLY A 330 14.57 4.34 23.22
C GLY A 330 15.91 3.82 23.67
N VAL A 331 15.83 2.75 24.44
CA VAL A 331 17.01 2.00 24.90
C VAL A 331 16.91 0.59 24.35
N GLY A 332 17.88 0.24 23.51
CA GLY A 332 18.17 -1.13 23.10
C GLY A 332 19.21 -1.74 24.02
N THR A 333 19.03 -2.99 24.42
CA THR A 333 20.04 -3.79 25.11
C THR A 333 20.20 -5.11 24.39
N VAL A 334 21.42 -5.44 24.00
CA VAL A 334 21.78 -6.70 23.34
C VAL A 334 22.78 -7.41 24.24
N ALA A 335 22.34 -8.42 24.97
CA ALA A 335 23.23 -9.33 25.68
C ALA A 335 23.61 -10.48 24.75
N ASN A 336 24.90 -10.66 24.54
CA ASN A 336 25.52 -11.66 23.69
C ASN A 336 26.44 -12.54 24.54
N THR A 337 26.05 -13.80 24.71
CA THR A 337 26.82 -14.79 25.48
C THR A 337 27.37 -15.84 24.54
N ILE A 338 28.69 -15.96 24.45
CA ILE A 338 29.37 -16.99 23.65
C ILE A 338 30.05 -17.99 24.59
N SER A 339 29.59 -19.24 24.52
CA SER A 339 30.15 -20.38 25.25
C SER A 339 30.96 -21.28 24.32
N TYR A 340 32.19 -21.57 24.72
CA TYR A 340 33.09 -22.50 24.05
C TYR A 340 33.29 -23.74 24.94
N PRO A 341 33.29 -24.97 24.39
CA PRO A 341 33.43 -26.17 25.22
C PRO A 341 34.70 -26.23 26.08
N ASN A 342 35.79 -25.62 25.62
CA ASN A 342 37.11 -25.67 26.26
C ASN A 342 37.76 -24.29 26.46
N ALA A 343 36.98 -23.20 26.48
CA ALA A 343 37.51 -21.85 26.71
C ALA A 343 36.61 -21.06 27.67
N PRO A 344 37.13 -19.96 28.28
CA PRO A 344 36.32 -19.10 29.14
C PRO A 344 35.08 -18.57 28.41
N LEU A 345 34.01 -18.39 29.17
CA LEU A 345 32.78 -17.75 28.68
C LEU A 345 33.09 -16.33 28.22
N PHE A 346 32.71 -16.00 26.99
CA PHE A 346 32.75 -14.63 26.48
C PHE A 346 31.38 -13.99 26.67
N LEU A 347 31.35 -12.86 27.37
CA LEU A 347 30.15 -12.10 27.61
C LEU A 347 30.33 -10.71 27.02
N GLN A 348 29.39 -10.33 26.17
CA GLN A 348 29.28 -8.98 25.64
C GLN A 348 27.88 -8.47 25.92
N THR A 349 27.76 -7.28 26.51
CA THR A 349 26.48 -6.60 26.69
C THR A 349 26.60 -5.24 26.04
N ASP A 350 25.82 -5.04 24.99
CA ASP A 350 25.74 -3.78 24.28
C ASP A 350 24.48 -3.06 24.73
N GLN A 351 24.61 -1.80 25.11
CA GLN A 351 23.49 -0.92 25.41
C GLN A 351 23.50 0.24 24.44
N TYR A 352 22.44 0.38 23.66
CA TYR A 352 22.24 1.47 22.72
C TYR A 352 21.17 2.39 23.30
N ASP A 353 21.50 3.65 23.49
CA ASP A 353 20.56 4.71 23.82
C ASP A 353 20.51 5.65 22.63
N GLY A 354 19.32 6.05 22.21
CA GLY A 354 19.18 6.94 21.08
C GLY A 354 17.87 7.69 21.05
N SER A 355 17.93 8.83 20.38
CA SER A 355 16.77 9.63 20.03
C SER A 355 16.70 9.80 18.53
N ASN A 356 15.48 9.93 18.04
CA ASN A 356 15.22 10.19 16.63
C ASN A 356 14.13 11.25 16.52
N GLU A 357 14.47 12.38 15.92
CA GLU A 357 13.56 13.46 15.61
C GLU A 357 13.38 13.53 14.09
N SER A 358 12.14 13.39 13.62
CA SER A 358 11.80 13.45 12.21
C SER A 358 10.73 14.51 11.97
N GLN A 359 11.05 15.44 11.07
CA GLN A 359 10.21 16.57 10.69
C GLN A 359 9.87 16.46 9.22
N ILE A 360 8.59 16.48 8.87
CA ILE A 360 8.12 16.47 7.48
C ILE A 360 7.24 17.69 7.25
N TYR A 361 7.46 18.38 6.15
CA TYR A 361 6.66 19.49 5.67
C TYR A 361 6.19 19.20 4.25
N ASN A 362 4.89 19.29 4.03
CA ASN A 362 4.27 19.05 2.73
C ASN A 362 3.46 20.26 2.30
N ALA A 363 3.64 20.65 1.04
CA ALA A 363 2.78 21.61 0.36
C ALA A 363 2.31 21.00 -0.95
N ALA A 364 1.00 21.02 -1.18
CA ALA A 364 0.40 20.48 -2.40
C ALA A 364 -0.64 21.43 -2.98
N TYR A 365 -0.70 21.46 -4.31
CA TYR A 365 -1.69 22.20 -5.08
C TYR A 365 -2.32 21.26 -6.11
N LYS A 366 -3.65 21.21 -6.11
CA LYS A 366 -4.43 20.47 -7.10
C LYS A 366 -5.35 21.42 -7.85
N LYS A 367 -5.26 21.37 -9.18
CA LYS A 367 -6.15 22.07 -10.10
C LYS A 367 -6.99 21.09 -10.90
N LEU A 368 -8.30 21.26 -10.85
CA LEU A 368 -9.25 20.60 -11.74
C LEU A 368 -9.59 21.56 -12.88
N PHE A 369 -9.46 21.11 -14.12
CA PHE A 369 -9.86 21.90 -15.28
C PHE A 369 -11.34 21.70 -15.59
N THR A 370 -11.87 22.50 -16.51
CA THR A 370 -13.27 22.37 -16.93
C THR A 370 -13.52 21.05 -17.66
N LYS A 371 -12.51 20.50 -18.34
CA LYS A 371 -12.60 19.19 -18.98
C LYS A 371 -12.59 18.11 -17.89
N PRO A 372 -13.61 17.24 -17.82
CA PRO A 372 -13.63 16.15 -16.84
C PRO A 372 -12.39 15.27 -16.94
N GLY A 373 -11.78 14.94 -15.79
CA GLY A 373 -10.57 14.12 -15.70
C GLY A 373 -9.26 14.84 -16.04
N GLN A 374 -9.29 16.12 -16.42
CA GLN A 374 -8.08 16.91 -16.65
C GLN A 374 -7.63 17.54 -15.34
N THR A 375 -6.43 17.19 -14.88
CA THR A 375 -5.87 17.66 -13.60
C THR A 375 -4.44 18.16 -13.77
N LEU A 376 -4.05 19.07 -12.89
CA LEU A 376 -2.66 19.44 -12.64
C LEU A 376 -2.42 19.32 -11.14
N ASP A 377 -1.44 18.52 -10.76
CA ASP A 377 -1.08 18.24 -9.38
C ASP A 377 0.39 18.66 -9.21
N PHE A 378 0.66 19.56 -8.26
CA PHE A 378 2.01 19.99 -7.87
C PHE A 378 2.20 19.73 -6.40
N GLU A 379 3.34 19.18 -6.03
CA GLU A 379 3.63 18.82 -4.64
C GLU A 379 5.11 18.99 -4.32
N VAL A 380 5.39 19.53 -3.15
CA VAL A 380 6.73 19.62 -2.58
C VAL A 380 6.72 19.04 -1.19
N ASN A 381 7.66 18.14 -0.94
CA ASN A 381 7.97 17.56 0.35
C ASN A 381 9.38 17.98 0.75
N TYR A 382 9.54 18.41 2.00
CA TYR A 382 10.82 18.51 2.66
C TYR A 382 10.78 17.68 3.94
N SER A 383 11.80 16.89 4.19
CA SER A 383 11.95 16.15 5.42
C SER A 383 13.35 16.29 5.97
N LYS A 384 13.45 16.42 7.29
CA LYS A 384 14.70 16.35 8.04
C LYS A 384 14.57 15.28 9.11
N THR A 385 15.60 14.47 9.30
CA THR A 385 15.68 13.52 10.39
C THR A 385 17.04 13.59 11.04
N ASP A 386 17.05 13.86 12.34
CA ASP A 386 18.22 13.84 13.19
C ASP A 386 18.13 12.60 14.08
N ASN A 387 19.16 11.78 14.06
CA ASN A 387 19.26 10.56 14.83
C ASN A 387 20.60 10.53 15.55
N ASP A 388 20.52 10.55 16.87
CA ASP A 388 21.67 10.47 17.76
C ASP A 388 21.62 9.11 18.46
N GLN A 389 22.73 8.37 18.40
CA GLN A 389 22.85 7.08 19.05
C GLN A 389 24.17 6.97 19.79
N ALA A 390 24.10 6.59 21.06
CA ALA A 390 25.24 6.20 21.88
C ALA A 390 25.19 4.70 22.17
N GLY A 391 26.27 3.99 21.87
CA GLY A 391 26.45 2.58 22.20
C GLY A 391 27.48 2.41 23.30
N ASN A 392 27.15 1.68 24.36
CA ASN A 392 28.07 1.24 25.40
C ASN A 392 28.28 -0.27 25.27
N PHE A 393 29.54 -0.69 25.12
CA PHE A 393 29.91 -2.07 24.88
C PHE A 393 30.68 -2.59 26.10
N GLY A 394 30.01 -3.36 26.94
CA GLY A 394 30.63 -4.07 28.06
C GLY A 394 31.13 -5.44 27.62
N ILE A 395 32.41 -5.73 27.80
CA ILE A 395 33.02 -7.02 27.43
C ILE A 395 33.67 -7.67 28.66
N ALA A 396 33.42 -8.96 28.87
CA ALA A 396 34.08 -9.78 29.87
C ALA A 396 34.55 -11.12 29.27
N GLY A 397 35.72 -11.61 29.71
CA GLY A 397 36.24 -12.94 29.35
C GLY A 397 37.29 -13.01 28.24
N ASN A 398 37.67 -11.91 27.59
CA ASN A 398 38.69 -11.91 26.50
C ASN A 398 39.71 -10.74 26.55
N GLY A 399 39.92 -10.11 27.71
CA GLY A 399 40.91 -9.03 27.87
C GLY A 399 40.62 -7.73 27.09
N ALA A 400 39.51 -7.66 26.36
CA ALA A 400 39.04 -6.45 25.69
C ALA A 400 38.45 -5.46 26.70
N ASN A 401 38.75 -4.18 26.52
CA ASN A 401 38.22 -3.12 27.37
C ASN A 401 36.83 -2.69 26.90
N PRO A 402 35.91 -2.35 27.82
CA PRO A 402 34.68 -1.67 27.47
C PRO A 402 34.96 -0.39 26.68
N TYR A 403 34.09 -0.06 25.73
CA TYR A 403 34.19 1.14 24.93
C TYR A 403 32.82 1.74 24.64
N ASN A 404 32.83 2.99 24.20
CA ASN A 404 31.63 3.70 23.77
C ASN A 404 31.76 4.13 22.31
N ASP A 405 30.66 4.03 21.59
CA ASP A 405 30.49 4.58 20.27
C ASP A 405 29.40 5.65 20.29
N PHE A 406 29.56 6.66 19.45
CA PHE A 406 28.60 7.73 19.25
C PHE A 406 28.41 7.91 17.76
N SER A 407 27.16 7.96 17.30
CA SER A 407 26.79 8.22 15.93
C SER A 407 25.77 9.35 15.92
N ASP A 408 26.12 10.43 15.24
CA ASP A 408 25.22 11.56 14.98
C ASP A 408 24.91 11.52 13.48
N ASN A 409 23.64 11.35 13.11
CA ASN A 409 23.21 11.16 11.73
C ASN A 409 22.09 12.13 11.37
N THR A 410 22.32 12.98 10.37
CA THR A 410 21.32 13.89 9.81
C THR A 410 20.98 13.46 8.39
N VAL A 411 19.69 13.40 8.09
CA VAL A 411 19.16 13.12 6.75
C VAL A 411 18.24 14.25 6.34
N ASP A 412 18.57 14.94 5.26
CA ASP A 412 17.74 15.97 4.64
C ASP A 412 17.29 15.49 3.27
N ALA A 413 16.00 15.61 2.97
CA ALA A 413 15.46 15.22 1.67
C ALA A 413 14.43 16.23 1.16
N VAL A 414 14.51 16.52 -0.13
CA VAL A 414 13.53 17.32 -0.88
C VAL A 414 12.99 16.49 -2.02
N GLN A 415 11.67 16.50 -2.21
CA GLN A 415 11.01 15.90 -3.37
C GLN A 415 9.96 16.86 -3.92
N ALA A 416 10.08 17.19 -5.21
CA ALA A 416 9.12 18.01 -5.93
C ALA A 416 8.54 17.22 -7.10
N ASN A 417 7.20 17.14 -7.18
CA ASN A 417 6.46 16.42 -8.21
C ASN A 417 5.52 17.38 -8.95
N LEU A 418 5.48 17.25 -10.27
CA LEU A 418 4.53 17.94 -11.14
C LEU A 418 3.90 16.92 -12.08
N ASP A 419 2.59 16.70 -11.93
CA ASP A 419 1.82 15.76 -12.75
C ASP A 419 0.72 16.50 -13.51
N TYR A 420 0.56 16.20 -14.79
CA TYR A 420 -0.51 16.73 -15.62
C TYR A 420 -1.22 15.60 -16.37
N VAL A 421 -2.53 15.53 -16.20
CA VAL A 421 -3.39 14.56 -16.87
C VAL A 421 -4.21 15.28 -17.93
N HIS A 422 -4.07 14.86 -19.18
CA HIS A 422 -4.85 15.34 -20.30
C HIS A 422 -5.72 14.21 -20.89
N PRO A 423 -7.03 14.16 -20.56
CA PRO A 423 -7.96 13.27 -21.25
C PRO A 423 -8.17 13.81 -22.66
N PHE A 424 -7.94 13.02 -23.71
CA PHE A 424 -8.27 13.41 -25.07
C PHE A 424 -9.77 13.28 -25.32
N ASN A 425 -10.32 12.15 -24.90
CA ASN A 425 -11.72 11.78 -24.91
C ASN A 425 -12.00 10.93 -23.67
N GLU A 426 -13.21 10.37 -23.57
CA GLU A 426 -13.54 9.45 -22.47
C GLU A 426 -12.53 8.30 -22.43
N LYS A 427 -12.26 7.67 -23.58
CA LYS A 427 -11.44 6.46 -23.77
C LYS A 427 -9.94 6.59 -23.67
N SER A 428 -9.37 7.80 -23.76
CA SER A 428 -7.93 7.98 -23.96
C SER A 428 -7.40 9.16 -23.18
N LYS A 429 -6.28 8.97 -22.50
CA LYS A 429 -5.59 10.03 -21.74
C LYS A 429 -4.08 9.95 -21.95
N LEU A 430 -3.45 11.11 -21.83
CA LEU A 430 -2.00 11.27 -21.69
C LEU A 430 -1.73 11.80 -20.29
N GLU A 431 -0.84 11.15 -19.55
CA GLU A 431 -0.26 11.70 -18.33
C GLU A 431 1.19 12.05 -18.63
N VAL A 432 1.62 13.24 -18.24
CA VAL A 432 3.02 13.66 -18.28
C VAL A 432 3.37 14.23 -16.92
N GLY A 433 4.61 14.01 -16.50
CA GLY A 433 5.08 14.59 -15.25
C GLY A 433 6.58 14.72 -15.17
N ALA A 434 7.01 15.45 -14.16
CA ALA A 434 8.40 15.67 -13.81
C ALA A 434 8.57 15.52 -12.29
N GLU A 435 9.69 14.93 -11.89
CA GLU A 435 10.06 14.77 -10.49
C GLU A 435 11.53 15.18 -10.31
N TYR A 436 11.80 15.94 -9.25
CA TYR A 436 13.14 16.17 -8.72
C TYR A 436 13.20 15.66 -7.28
N ARG A 437 14.24 14.90 -6.96
CA ARG A 437 14.53 14.39 -5.61
C ARG A 437 15.98 14.66 -5.27
N SER A 438 16.21 15.18 -4.07
CA SER A 438 17.54 15.32 -3.49
C SER A 438 17.53 14.70 -2.10
N THR A 439 18.58 13.97 -1.74
CA THR A 439 18.76 13.39 -0.41
C THR A 439 20.21 13.53 0.00
N GLY A 440 20.45 14.27 1.08
CA GLY A 440 21.73 14.41 1.75
C GLY A 440 21.72 13.61 3.05
N ILE A 441 22.81 12.89 3.31
CA ILE A 441 23.06 12.17 4.56
C ILE A 441 24.42 12.58 5.07
N ASP A 442 24.43 13.15 6.26
CA ASP A 442 25.63 13.47 7.01
C ASP A 442 25.70 12.57 8.23
N ASN A 443 26.85 11.92 8.43
CA ASN A 443 27.07 11.10 9.61
C ASN A 443 28.45 11.36 10.20
N THR A 444 28.49 11.45 11.52
CA THR A 444 29.73 11.46 12.29
C THR A 444 29.71 10.30 13.29
N TYR A 445 30.67 9.39 13.14
CA TYR A 445 30.90 8.27 14.02
C TYR A 445 32.18 8.49 14.83
N ARG A 446 32.05 8.41 16.15
CA ARG A 446 33.13 8.56 17.12
C ARG A 446 33.18 7.32 17.99
N THR A 447 34.37 6.83 18.30
CA THR A 447 34.57 5.65 19.14
C THR A 447 35.68 5.86 20.13
N THR A 448 35.53 5.32 21.35
CA THR A 448 36.62 5.22 22.34
C THR A 448 37.37 3.90 22.23
N ASN A 449 36.99 3.03 21.29
CA ASN A 449 37.67 1.77 21.05
C ASN A 449 39.07 2.05 20.46
N THR A 450 40.12 1.59 21.12
CA THR A 450 41.50 1.78 20.66
C THR A 450 41.83 1.06 19.36
N LEU A 451 40.99 0.09 18.96
CA LEU A 451 41.07 -0.61 17.68
C LEU A 451 40.10 -0.05 16.62
N GLY A 452 39.23 0.89 17.00
CA GLY A 452 38.28 1.55 16.12
C GLY A 452 38.83 2.86 15.57
N ASN A 453 38.42 3.21 14.35
CA ASN A 453 38.73 4.52 13.78
C ASN A 453 37.45 5.36 13.77
N PRO A 454 37.49 6.62 14.26
CA PRO A 454 36.43 7.58 13.99
C PRO A 454 36.21 7.69 12.49
N ALA A 455 34.97 7.89 12.09
CA ALA A 455 34.62 8.05 10.69
C ALA A 455 33.60 9.16 10.51
N SER A 456 33.60 9.78 9.35
CA SER A 456 32.50 10.66 8.95
C SER A 456 32.21 10.44 7.48
N PHE A 457 30.97 10.71 7.09
CA PHE A 457 30.62 10.72 5.68
C PHE A 457 29.54 11.73 5.36
N ASP A 458 29.64 12.24 4.13
CA ASP A 458 28.64 13.02 3.44
C ASP A 458 28.22 12.19 2.21
N TYR A 459 26.91 12.04 2.01
CA TYR A 459 26.33 11.26 0.92
C TYR A 459 25.17 12.04 0.31
N ASN A 460 25.37 12.53 -0.92
CA ASN A 460 24.39 13.33 -1.64
C ASN A 460 23.91 12.61 -2.90
N VAL A 461 22.60 12.48 -3.06
CA VAL A 461 21.95 11.89 -4.23
C VAL A 461 20.97 12.90 -4.83
N ASP A 462 21.15 13.19 -6.11
CA ASP A 462 20.25 14.01 -6.90
C ASP A 462 19.65 13.19 -8.05
N ILE A 463 18.33 13.30 -8.20
CA ILE A 463 17.57 12.60 -9.23
C ILE A 463 16.60 13.58 -9.89
N ALA A 464 16.77 13.77 -11.19
CA ALA A 464 15.85 14.54 -12.02
C ALA A 464 15.22 13.63 -13.07
N SER A 465 13.90 13.71 -13.23
CA SER A 465 13.18 12.81 -14.12
C SER A 465 11.99 13.46 -14.80
N ALA A 466 11.62 12.89 -15.95
CA ALA A 466 10.39 13.20 -16.65
C ALA A 466 9.77 11.92 -17.19
N TYR A 467 8.45 11.86 -17.25
CA TYR A 467 7.74 10.69 -17.76
C TYR A 467 6.56 11.09 -18.65
N ALA A 468 6.17 10.14 -19.50
CA ALA A 468 4.92 10.19 -20.24
C ALA A 468 4.25 8.81 -20.23
N THR A 469 2.95 8.76 -19.98
CA THR A 469 2.12 7.57 -20.09
C THR A 469 0.90 7.85 -20.96
N PHE A 470 0.64 6.98 -21.93
CA PHE A 470 -0.56 7.01 -22.74
C PHE A 470 -1.41 5.79 -22.42
N GLY A 471 -2.65 6.03 -22.00
CA GLY A 471 -3.62 4.98 -21.70
C GLY A 471 -4.83 5.13 -22.61
N SER A 472 -5.32 4.01 -23.17
CA SER A 472 -6.56 4.02 -23.94
C SER A 472 -7.33 2.70 -23.82
N LYS A 473 -8.64 2.77 -24.07
CA LYS A 473 -9.55 1.62 -24.08
C LYS A 473 -10.26 1.51 -25.43
N PHE A 474 -10.22 0.33 -26.02
CA PHE A 474 -10.92 0.00 -27.25
C PHE A 474 -11.73 -1.28 -27.06
N ASP A 475 -13.06 -1.15 -27.02
CA ASP A 475 -13.99 -2.25 -26.74
C ASP A 475 -13.62 -3.00 -25.44
N LYS A 476 -13.27 -4.28 -25.56
CA LYS A 476 -12.86 -5.16 -24.46
C LYS A 476 -11.38 -5.06 -24.12
N TRP A 477 -10.60 -4.30 -24.87
CA TRP A 477 -9.16 -4.14 -24.69
C TRP A 477 -8.82 -2.82 -24.00
N GLY A 478 -7.98 -2.87 -22.98
CA GLY A 478 -7.33 -1.71 -22.39
C GLY A 478 -5.82 -1.79 -22.62
N TYR A 479 -5.16 -0.67 -22.88
CA TYR A 479 -3.71 -0.64 -22.99
C TYR A 479 -3.15 0.63 -22.38
N GLN A 480 -1.98 0.51 -21.78
CA GLN A 480 -1.22 1.62 -21.21
C GLN A 480 0.25 1.43 -21.53
N ILE A 481 0.86 2.42 -22.18
CA ILE A 481 2.29 2.43 -22.49
C ILE A 481 2.90 3.69 -21.91
N GLY A 482 4.13 3.60 -21.39
CA GLY A 482 4.79 4.77 -20.86
C GLY A 482 6.28 4.56 -20.69
N ALA A 483 7.01 5.66 -20.60
CA ALA A 483 8.43 5.65 -20.33
C ALA A 483 8.80 6.82 -19.41
N ARG A 484 9.77 6.57 -18.54
CA ARG A 484 10.38 7.57 -17.67
C ARG A 484 11.85 7.69 -18.02
N LEU A 485 12.32 8.92 -18.15
CA LEU A 485 13.73 9.25 -18.30
C LEU A 485 14.23 9.82 -16.98
N GLU A 486 15.34 9.31 -16.46
CA GLU A 486 15.89 9.72 -15.17
C GLU A 486 17.41 9.95 -15.27
N LYS A 487 17.86 11.12 -14.82
CA LYS A 487 19.25 11.44 -14.55
C LYS A 487 19.51 11.22 -13.07
N TYR A 488 20.44 10.33 -12.75
CA TYR A 488 20.88 10.01 -11.39
C TYR A 488 22.32 10.49 -11.22
N ASP A 489 22.59 11.23 -10.15
CA ASP A 489 23.93 11.65 -9.75
C ASP A 489 24.08 11.39 -8.24
N VAL A 490 25.13 10.67 -7.87
CA VAL A 490 25.50 10.45 -6.47
C VAL A 490 26.95 10.82 -6.25
N ASN A 491 27.21 11.56 -5.18
CA ASN A 491 28.54 11.81 -4.69
C ASN A 491 28.56 11.53 -3.18
N ALA A 492 29.45 10.64 -2.77
CA ALA A 492 29.66 10.31 -1.37
C ALA A 492 31.14 10.41 -1.03
N ASN A 493 31.43 11.10 0.07
CA ASN A 493 32.76 11.30 0.60
C ASN A 493 32.83 10.67 1.98
N TYR A 494 33.74 9.73 2.17
CA TYR A 494 33.96 9.04 3.44
C TYR A 494 35.35 9.40 3.96
N ILE A 495 35.45 9.60 5.27
CA ILE A 495 36.72 9.78 5.98
C ILE A 495 36.76 8.71 7.07
N ILE A 496 37.77 7.82 7.02
CA ILE A 496 37.97 6.76 8.01
C ILE A 496 39.33 6.97 8.67
N GLY A 497 39.33 7.45 9.91
CA GLY A 497 40.53 7.96 10.55
C GLY A 497 41.11 9.14 9.76
N SER A 498 42.17 8.89 8.98
CA SER A 498 42.78 9.87 8.06
C SER A 498 42.71 9.45 6.59
N THR A 499 42.00 8.38 6.28
CA THR A 499 41.91 7.81 4.93
C THR A 499 40.63 8.29 4.25
N PRO A 500 40.70 9.05 3.14
CA PRO A 500 39.54 9.38 2.35
C PRO A 500 39.14 8.20 1.44
N ALA A 501 37.85 8.00 1.27
CA ALA A 501 37.27 7.15 0.23
C ALA A 501 36.08 7.87 -0.41
N THR A 502 35.74 7.53 -1.65
CA THR A 502 34.62 8.15 -2.36
C THR A 502 33.82 7.12 -3.11
N PHE A 503 32.50 7.32 -3.16
CA PHE A 503 31.61 6.64 -4.10
C PHE A 503 30.97 7.69 -5.00
N LYS A 504 31.05 7.48 -6.31
CA LYS A 504 30.46 8.37 -7.30
C LYS A 504 29.88 7.55 -8.44
N ASP A 505 28.67 7.89 -8.82
CA ASP A 505 28.02 7.32 -9.99
C ASP A 505 27.12 8.39 -10.65
N ASP A 506 27.05 8.36 -11.97
CA ASP A 506 26.28 9.32 -12.76
C ASP A 506 25.83 8.69 -14.08
N TYR A 507 24.51 8.57 -14.28
CA TYR A 507 23.94 8.03 -15.51
C TYR A 507 22.55 8.56 -15.85
N LEU A 508 22.20 8.41 -17.14
CA LEU A 508 20.88 8.69 -17.69
C LEU A 508 20.24 7.38 -18.15
N THR A 509 19.08 7.03 -17.60
CA THR A 509 18.41 5.75 -17.88
C THR A 509 16.94 5.95 -18.25
N ILE A 510 16.43 5.07 -19.13
CA ILE A 510 15.02 4.97 -19.49
C ILE A 510 14.35 3.76 -18.85
N TYR A 511 13.18 3.97 -18.26
CA TYR A 511 12.35 2.97 -17.60
C TYR A 511 11.01 2.84 -18.34
N PRO A 512 10.91 1.93 -19.33
CA PRO A 512 9.65 1.65 -20.01
C PRO A 512 8.69 0.83 -19.15
N SER A 513 7.40 1.01 -19.40
CA SER A 513 6.32 0.20 -18.84
C SER A 513 5.22 0.02 -19.88
N ALA A 514 4.66 -1.18 -19.96
CA ALA A 514 3.57 -1.51 -20.88
C ALA A 514 2.57 -2.44 -20.20
N PHE A 515 1.30 -2.20 -20.43
CA PHE A 515 0.18 -2.96 -19.88
C PHE A 515 -0.84 -3.20 -20.99
N LEU A 516 -1.37 -4.41 -21.03
CA LEU A 516 -2.45 -4.81 -21.91
C LEU A 516 -3.47 -5.58 -21.07
N SER A 517 -4.73 -5.16 -21.12
CA SER A 517 -5.84 -5.86 -20.48
C SER A 517 -6.89 -6.27 -21.50
N TYR A 518 -7.55 -7.39 -21.22
CA TYR A 518 -8.67 -7.90 -21.99
C TYR A 518 -9.80 -8.33 -21.06
N THR A 519 -10.98 -7.74 -21.24
CA THR A 519 -12.17 -7.95 -20.40
C THR A 519 -13.29 -8.55 -21.27
N PRO A 520 -13.25 -9.86 -21.58
CA PRO A 520 -14.20 -10.48 -22.51
C PRO A 520 -15.64 -10.46 -22.01
N THR A 521 -15.83 -10.52 -20.68
CA THR A 521 -17.10 -10.47 -19.97
C THR A 521 -16.98 -9.51 -18.78
N GLN A 522 -18.10 -9.18 -18.12
CA GLN A 522 -18.05 -8.41 -16.86
C GLN A 522 -17.40 -9.19 -15.69
N THR A 523 -17.12 -10.48 -15.87
CA THR A 523 -16.60 -11.35 -14.81
C THR A 523 -15.17 -11.81 -15.05
N ASP A 524 -14.66 -11.71 -16.28
CA ASP A 524 -13.35 -12.23 -16.67
C ASP A 524 -12.45 -11.06 -17.03
N PHE A 525 -11.27 -11.00 -16.40
CA PHE A 525 -10.28 -9.97 -16.67
C PHE A 525 -8.90 -10.60 -16.83
N PHE A 526 -8.27 -10.35 -17.96
CA PHE A 526 -6.91 -10.77 -18.27
C PHE A 526 -6.01 -9.55 -18.35
N GLN A 527 -4.78 -9.65 -17.87
CA GLN A 527 -3.79 -8.58 -17.94
C GLN A 527 -2.40 -9.16 -18.18
N ILE A 528 -1.64 -8.50 -19.05
CA ILE A 528 -0.20 -8.69 -19.22
C ILE A 528 0.45 -7.35 -18.90
N SER A 529 1.53 -7.37 -18.13
CA SER A 529 2.35 -6.19 -17.85
C SER A 529 3.82 -6.49 -18.07
N ALA A 530 4.57 -5.49 -18.52
CA ALA A 530 6.01 -5.55 -18.67
C ALA A 530 6.64 -4.23 -18.19
N SER A 531 7.75 -4.30 -17.46
CA SER A 531 8.47 -3.11 -17.02
C SER A 531 9.95 -3.37 -16.76
N ARG A 532 10.71 -2.27 -16.69
CA ARG A 532 12.09 -2.24 -16.20
C ARG A 532 12.17 -1.33 -14.97
N ARG A 533 12.87 -1.80 -13.93
CA ARG A 533 13.09 -1.11 -12.65
C ARG A 533 14.58 -1.16 -12.26
N VAL A 534 14.97 -0.41 -11.23
CA VAL A 534 16.35 -0.34 -10.72
C VAL A 534 16.35 -0.48 -9.19
N ASP A 535 17.36 -1.11 -8.63
CA ASP A 535 17.75 -0.88 -7.23
C ASP A 535 19.18 -0.38 -7.21
N ARG A 536 19.36 0.79 -6.62
CA ARG A 536 20.67 1.43 -6.49
C ARG A 536 21.31 1.04 -5.16
N PRO A 537 22.64 0.85 -5.12
CA PRO A 537 23.35 0.64 -3.88
C PRO A 537 23.04 1.79 -2.90
N ASN A 538 22.51 1.46 -1.73
CA ASN A 538 22.27 2.47 -0.70
C ASN A 538 23.56 2.81 0.06
N VAL A 539 23.53 3.89 0.86
CA VAL A 539 24.70 4.35 1.63
C VAL A 539 25.30 3.27 2.53
N TRP A 540 24.48 2.37 3.08
CA TRP A 540 24.92 1.28 3.95
C TRP A 540 25.65 0.18 3.18
N GLN A 541 25.28 -0.03 1.92
CA GLN A 541 25.93 -0.98 1.02
C GLN A 541 27.24 -0.42 0.44
N THR A 542 27.36 0.89 0.27
CA THR A 542 28.54 1.52 -0.35
C THR A 542 29.57 2.04 0.63
N ARG A 543 29.18 2.38 1.86
CA ARG A 543 30.11 2.96 2.85
C ARG A 543 31.19 1.94 3.26
N PRO A 544 32.48 2.25 3.09
CA PRO A 544 33.57 1.39 3.55
C PRO A 544 33.86 1.55 5.05
N ILE A 545 32.83 1.79 5.85
CA ILE A 545 32.90 2.00 7.31
C ILE A 545 32.38 0.72 7.98
N ARG A 546 33.05 0.31 9.06
CA ARG A 546 32.63 -0.84 9.88
C ARG A 546 31.30 -0.52 10.57
N ASP A 547 30.25 -1.26 10.20
CA ASP A 547 28.87 -1.05 10.66
C ASP A 547 28.58 -1.81 11.96
N TYR A 548 28.76 -3.13 11.87
CA TYR A 548 28.47 -4.07 12.94
C TYR A 548 29.67 -4.97 13.13
N SER A 549 29.98 -5.30 14.39
CA SER A 549 30.97 -6.33 14.67
C SER A 549 30.64 -7.15 15.88
N THR A 550 30.49 -8.45 15.64
CA THR A 550 30.69 -9.45 16.68
C THR A 550 32.17 -9.82 16.72
N PRO A 551 32.62 -10.57 17.73
CA PRO A 551 33.95 -11.18 17.70
C PRO A 551 34.24 -12.05 16.47
N ARG A 552 33.22 -12.46 15.69
CA ARG A 552 33.36 -13.38 14.55
C ARG A 552 33.02 -12.78 13.19
N VAL A 553 32.31 -11.66 13.13
CA VAL A 553 31.85 -11.06 11.87
C VAL A 553 31.98 -9.55 11.97
N VAL A 554 32.54 -8.94 10.94
CA VAL A 554 32.63 -7.50 10.70
C VAL A 554 31.88 -7.19 9.41
N GLN A 555 30.97 -6.22 9.42
CA GLN A 555 30.26 -5.79 8.20
C GLN A 555 30.87 -4.51 7.63
N ILE A 556 31.19 -4.51 6.35
CA ILE A 556 31.77 -3.37 5.61
C ILE A 556 31.11 -3.26 4.24
N GLY A 557 30.72 -2.05 3.82
CA GLY A 557 30.18 -1.80 2.49
C GLY A 557 31.25 -1.80 1.38
N ASN A 558 30.79 -1.88 0.13
CA ASN A 558 31.61 -1.91 -1.07
C ASN A 558 31.31 -0.67 -1.94
N PRO A 559 32.23 0.30 -2.03
CA PRO A 559 32.04 1.50 -2.86
C PRO A 559 32.20 1.23 -4.36
N LYS A 560 32.31 -0.02 -4.81
CA LYS A 560 32.38 -0.38 -6.24
C LYS A 560 31.06 -0.90 -6.80
N LEU A 561 30.04 -1.03 -5.95
CA LEU A 561 28.75 -1.56 -6.36
C LEU A 561 28.14 -0.77 -7.52
N GLN A 562 27.53 -1.52 -8.43
CA GLN A 562 26.75 -1.01 -9.54
C GLN A 562 25.25 -1.18 -9.24
N PRO A 563 24.38 -0.37 -9.85
CA PRO A 563 22.94 -0.57 -9.78
C PRO A 563 22.51 -1.88 -10.44
N GLN A 564 21.58 -2.58 -9.81
CA GLN A 564 20.93 -3.76 -10.40
C GLN A 564 19.67 -3.36 -11.16
N PHE A 565 19.39 -4.01 -12.28
CA PHE A 565 18.20 -3.75 -13.09
C PHE A 565 17.29 -4.96 -13.13
N THR A 566 16.01 -4.73 -12.86
CA THR A 566 14.99 -5.80 -12.90
C THR A 566 14.06 -5.60 -14.07
N ASN A 567 13.98 -6.60 -14.95
CA ASN A 567 13.01 -6.68 -16.03
C ASN A 567 11.93 -7.69 -15.63
N SER A 568 10.67 -7.27 -15.61
CA SER A 568 9.54 -8.10 -15.17
C SER A 568 8.48 -8.22 -16.24
N VAL A 569 7.95 -9.44 -16.42
CA VAL A 569 6.74 -9.72 -17.19
C VAL A 569 5.76 -10.46 -16.30
N GLU A 570 4.53 -9.95 -16.18
CA GLU A 570 3.47 -10.57 -15.36
C GLU A 570 2.22 -10.81 -16.19
N PHE A 571 1.57 -11.96 -15.97
CA PHE A 571 0.24 -12.28 -16.48
C PHE A 571 -0.72 -12.52 -15.32
N ASN A 572 -1.87 -11.87 -15.33
CA ASN A 572 -2.92 -12.00 -14.31
C ASN A 572 -4.26 -12.33 -14.95
N TYR A 573 -4.96 -13.32 -14.39
CA TYR A 573 -6.35 -13.63 -14.69
C TYR A 573 -7.19 -13.49 -13.43
N THR A 574 -8.15 -12.57 -13.45
CA THR A 574 -9.11 -12.36 -12.36
C THR A 574 -10.52 -12.77 -12.80
N LYS A 575 -11.15 -13.62 -11.99
CA LYS A 575 -12.55 -14.02 -12.11
C LYS A 575 -13.38 -13.41 -10.99
N ILE A 576 -14.48 -12.75 -11.35
CA ILE A 576 -15.47 -12.19 -10.42
C ILE A 576 -16.67 -13.14 -10.34
N PHE A 577 -17.01 -13.59 -9.13
CA PHE A 577 -18.13 -14.49 -8.83
C PHE A 577 -19.37 -13.71 -8.33
N GLY A 578 -19.57 -12.50 -8.84
CA GLY A 578 -20.61 -11.57 -8.40
C GLY A 578 -20.49 -11.25 -6.91
N VAL A 579 -21.60 -11.35 -6.18
CA VAL A 579 -21.66 -11.04 -4.75
C VAL A 579 -20.90 -12.03 -3.85
N LYS A 580 -20.43 -13.16 -4.39
CA LYS A 580 -19.64 -14.15 -3.65
C LYS A 580 -18.15 -13.80 -3.58
N GLY A 581 -17.67 -12.83 -4.36
CA GLY A 581 -16.29 -12.35 -4.33
C GLY A 581 -15.52 -12.61 -5.62
N SER A 582 -14.20 -12.81 -5.56
CA SER A 582 -13.32 -12.93 -6.72
C SER A 582 -12.13 -13.87 -6.47
N ALA A 583 -11.51 -14.36 -7.54
CA ALA A 583 -10.22 -15.06 -7.49
C ALA A 583 -9.30 -14.53 -8.58
N THR A 584 -8.00 -14.48 -8.29
CA THR A 584 -6.94 -14.05 -9.21
C THR A 584 -5.86 -15.13 -9.26
N LEU A 585 -5.54 -15.58 -10.48
CA LEU A 585 -4.34 -16.34 -10.78
C LEU A 585 -3.32 -15.40 -11.44
N GLY A 586 -2.16 -15.22 -10.80
CA GLY A 586 -1.04 -14.45 -11.33
C GLY A 586 0.14 -15.35 -11.65
N THR A 587 0.90 -15.02 -12.69
CA THR A 587 2.19 -15.64 -13.01
C THR A 587 3.18 -14.55 -13.39
N TYR A 588 4.46 -14.74 -13.07
CA TYR A 588 5.47 -13.74 -13.35
C TYR A 588 6.81 -14.38 -13.74
N TYR A 589 7.59 -13.63 -14.51
CA TYR A 589 8.99 -13.88 -14.81
C TYR A 589 9.79 -12.60 -14.55
N ARG A 590 10.89 -12.72 -13.82
CA ARG A 590 11.79 -11.62 -13.44
C ARG A 590 13.21 -12.01 -13.81
N MET A 591 13.91 -11.08 -14.43
CA MET A 591 15.32 -11.16 -14.75
C MET A 591 16.02 -9.97 -14.11
N VAL A 592 17.00 -10.25 -13.26
CA VAL A 592 17.77 -9.25 -12.53
C VAL A 592 19.20 -9.28 -13.07
N ASN A 593 19.64 -8.16 -13.64
CA ASN A 593 21.01 -7.96 -14.08
C ASN A 593 21.81 -7.30 -12.97
N ASP A 594 23.06 -7.74 -12.80
CA ASP A 594 23.98 -7.23 -11.77
C ASP A 594 23.42 -7.32 -10.33
N PRO A 595 22.68 -8.39 -9.91
CA PRO A 595 22.11 -8.48 -8.57
C PRO A 595 23.16 -8.23 -7.49
N ILE A 596 22.81 -7.37 -6.53
CA ILE A 596 23.63 -7.06 -5.36
C ILE A 596 23.34 -8.10 -4.28
N GLU A 597 24.27 -9.01 -4.02
CA GLU A 597 24.13 -10.06 -3.01
C GLU A 597 25.17 -9.92 -1.89
N ARG A 598 24.86 -10.46 -0.71
CA ARG A 598 25.80 -10.45 0.42
C ARG A 598 26.90 -11.49 0.23
N THR A 599 28.14 -11.07 0.43
CA THR A 599 29.33 -11.92 0.33
C THR A 599 30.00 -12.06 1.69
N PHE A 600 30.57 -13.23 1.98
CA PHE A 600 31.35 -13.49 3.19
C PHE A 600 32.75 -13.94 2.82
N TYR A 601 33.76 -13.26 3.35
CA TYR A 601 35.17 -13.66 3.21
C TYR A 601 35.91 -13.65 4.54
N LEU A 602 36.95 -14.47 4.65
CA LEU A 602 37.79 -14.50 5.84
C LEU A 602 38.53 -13.17 5.98
N ASP A 603 38.54 -12.62 7.19
CA ASP A 603 39.32 -11.44 7.54
C ASP A 603 40.81 -11.80 7.62
N THR A 604 41.56 -11.36 6.62
CA THR A 604 43.02 -11.56 6.51
C THR A 604 43.83 -10.36 6.98
N SER A 605 43.18 -9.37 7.61
CA SER A 605 43.82 -8.11 8.04
C SER A 605 44.88 -8.30 9.13
N SER A 606 44.82 -9.40 9.90
CA SER A 606 45.80 -9.72 10.94
C SER A 606 45.89 -11.23 11.22
N PRO A 607 47.03 -11.73 11.74
CA PRO A 607 47.16 -13.12 12.19
C PRO A 607 46.11 -13.53 13.24
N GLN A 608 45.71 -12.59 14.10
CA GLN A 608 44.68 -12.80 15.12
C GLN A 608 43.30 -12.98 14.48
N ALA A 609 42.93 -12.16 13.49
CA ALA A 609 41.66 -12.30 12.78
C ALA A 609 41.53 -13.65 12.06
N ILE A 610 42.64 -14.13 11.47
CA ILE A 610 42.73 -15.45 10.85
C ILE A 610 42.56 -16.55 11.91
N ALA A 611 43.28 -16.46 13.05
CA ALA A 611 43.20 -17.45 14.13
C ALA A 611 41.81 -17.52 14.78
N GLU A 612 41.13 -16.37 14.92
CA GLU A 612 39.77 -16.24 15.45
C GLU A 612 38.68 -16.56 14.42
N LYS A 613 39.07 -16.86 13.17
CA LYS A 613 38.17 -17.12 12.03
C LYS A 613 37.15 -15.99 11.81
N LYS A 614 37.60 -14.74 11.98
CA LYS A 614 36.78 -13.56 11.74
C LYS A 614 36.37 -13.49 10.27
N MET A 615 35.13 -13.12 10.02
CA MET A 615 34.59 -12.89 8.69
C MET A 615 34.38 -11.41 8.42
N VAL A 616 34.55 -11.02 7.17
CA VAL A 616 34.01 -9.78 6.63
C VAL A 616 32.75 -10.11 5.83
N MET A 617 31.63 -9.53 6.23
CA MET A 617 30.40 -9.46 5.45
C MET A 617 30.45 -8.20 4.59
N SER A 618 30.28 -8.35 3.29
CA SER A 618 30.17 -7.23 2.34
C SER A 618 29.09 -7.50 1.29
N TYR A 619 29.10 -6.73 0.21
CA TYR A 619 28.17 -6.81 -0.91
C TYR A 619 28.95 -6.83 -2.23
N ASP A 620 28.46 -7.58 -3.20
CA ASP A 620 29.01 -7.57 -4.56
C ASP A 620 27.91 -7.75 -5.61
N ASN A 621 28.22 -7.35 -6.85
CA ASN A 621 27.36 -7.59 -8.01
C ASN A 621 27.69 -8.96 -8.65
N PHE A 622 26.65 -9.67 -9.11
CA PHE A 622 26.78 -10.96 -9.80
C PHE A 622 26.17 -10.90 -11.20
N ASP A 623 26.47 -11.85 -12.10
CA ASP A 623 26.08 -11.74 -13.52
C ASP A 623 24.56 -11.59 -13.76
N GLU A 624 23.76 -12.57 -13.32
CA GLU A 624 22.31 -12.59 -13.54
C GLU A 624 21.61 -13.46 -12.49
N ALA A 625 20.39 -13.06 -12.10
CA ALA A 625 19.47 -13.88 -11.34
C ALA A 625 18.08 -13.91 -12.01
N THR A 626 17.41 -15.06 -11.94
CA THR A 626 16.07 -15.23 -12.51
C THR A 626 15.09 -15.76 -11.47
N ALA A 627 13.84 -15.31 -11.57
CA ALA A 627 12.76 -15.81 -10.74
C ALA A 627 11.46 -15.91 -11.54
N TYR A 628 10.74 -17.01 -11.37
CA TYR A 628 9.41 -17.18 -11.94
C TYR A 628 8.49 -17.91 -10.96
N GLY A 629 7.22 -17.54 -10.97
CA GLY A 629 6.28 -18.07 -9.99
C GLY A 629 4.84 -17.92 -10.42
N ALA A 630 3.98 -18.60 -9.67
CA ALA A 630 2.54 -18.53 -9.78
C ALA A 630 1.93 -18.23 -8.40
N GLU A 631 0.89 -17.40 -8.43
CA GLU A 631 0.17 -16.98 -7.24
C GLU A 631 -1.34 -17.16 -7.47
N LEU A 632 -2.02 -17.81 -6.53
CA LEU A 632 -3.47 -17.86 -6.46
C LEU A 632 -3.94 -17.09 -5.24
N SER A 633 -4.79 -16.08 -5.44
CA SER A 633 -5.46 -15.40 -4.35
C SER A 633 -6.96 -15.35 -4.57
N ALA A 634 -7.75 -15.46 -3.52
CA ALA A 634 -9.19 -15.30 -3.61
C ALA A 634 -9.76 -14.55 -2.40
N ASN A 635 -10.94 -13.97 -2.60
CA ASN A 635 -11.85 -13.56 -1.54
C ASN A 635 -13.18 -14.18 -1.91
N TYR A 636 -13.60 -15.21 -1.17
CA TYR A 636 -14.78 -16.00 -1.52
C TYR A 636 -15.66 -16.25 -0.31
N LYS A 637 -16.95 -15.94 -0.48
CA LYS A 637 -18.00 -16.15 0.50
C LYS A 637 -18.57 -17.56 0.38
N LEU A 638 -18.15 -18.46 1.27
CA LEU A 638 -18.67 -19.82 1.32
C LEU A 638 -20.14 -19.83 1.76
N THR A 639 -20.48 -19.04 2.78
CA THR A 639 -21.85 -18.90 3.30
C THR A 639 -22.11 -17.45 3.73
N LYS A 640 -23.36 -17.08 4.06
CA LYS A 640 -23.69 -15.71 4.52
C LYS A 640 -22.87 -15.25 5.74
N TRP A 641 -22.39 -16.18 6.57
CA TRP A 641 -21.66 -15.93 7.81
C TRP A 641 -20.17 -16.28 7.73
N TRP A 642 -19.66 -16.80 6.61
CA TRP A 642 -18.28 -17.25 6.48
C TRP A 642 -17.65 -16.81 5.15
N ASP A 643 -16.60 -16.00 5.27
CA ASP A 643 -15.77 -15.53 4.17
C ASP A 643 -14.36 -16.12 4.29
N VAL A 644 -13.81 -16.60 3.17
CA VAL A 644 -12.48 -17.22 3.10
C VAL A 644 -11.61 -16.48 2.10
N GLN A 645 -10.38 -16.19 2.50
CA GLN A 645 -9.40 -15.49 1.69
C GLN A 645 -8.09 -16.30 1.65
N PRO A 646 -7.98 -17.30 0.76
CA PRO A 646 -6.72 -18.01 0.56
C PRO A 646 -5.77 -17.18 -0.30
N SER A 647 -4.48 -17.26 0.00
CA SER A 647 -3.39 -16.73 -0.83
C SER A 647 -2.28 -17.76 -0.85
N ILE A 648 -1.96 -18.31 -2.01
CA ILE A 648 -0.96 -19.36 -2.21
C ILE A 648 0.01 -18.87 -3.28
N GLU A 649 1.30 -19.01 -3.02
CA GLU A 649 2.35 -18.68 -3.97
C GLU A 649 3.35 -19.82 -4.03
N TYR A 650 3.76 -20.16 -5.25
CA TYR A 650 4.91 -21.02 -5.48
C TYR A 650 5.81 -20.36 -6.51
N TYR A 651 7.07 -20.17 -6.16
CA TYR A 651 8.04 -19.59 -7.08
C TYR A 651 9.36 -20.33 -7.02
N TYR A 652 10.05 -20.30 -8.15
CA TYR A 652 11.41 -20.75 -8.30
C TYR A 652 12.31 -19.54 -8.48
N ARG A 653 13.46 -19.54 -7.80
CA ARG A 653 14.51 -18.54 -8.01
C ARG A 653 15.85 -19.24 -8.16
N ASN A 654 16.66 -18.68 -9.04
CA ASN A 654 18.08 -18.97 -9.15
C ASN A 654 18.84 -17.82 -8.47
N GLN A 655 19.75 -18.17 -7.56
CA GLN A 655 20.63 -17.22 -6.87
C GLN A 655 22.07 -17.65 -7.04
N ARG A 656 22.94 -16.67 -7.32
CA ARG A 656 24.38 -16.86 -7.40
C ARG A 656 25.06 -15.98 -6.37
N GLY A 657 26.14 -16.49 -5.79
CA GLY A 657 26.88 -15.76 -4.77
C GLY A 657 28.25 -16.37 -4.53
N ILE A 658 29.15 -15.57 -3.96
CA ILE A 658 30.43 -16.07 -3.45
C ILE A 658 30.28 -16.29 -1.95
N VAL A 659 30.61 -17.50 -1.52
CA VAL A 659 30.73 -17.84 -0.11
C VAL A 659 32.15 -18.27 0.19
N THR A 660 32.58 -18.03 1.42
CA THR A 660 33.76 -18.73 1.94
C THR A 660 33.34 -20.07 2.49
N VAL A 661 34.12 -21.11 2.25
CA VAL A 661 34.00 -22.42 2.90
C VAL A 661 35.30 -22.69 3.64
N LEU A 662 35.21 -23.05 4.92
CA LEU A 662 36.39 -23.36 5.71
C LEU A 662 36.92 -24.74 5.34
N ASN A 663 38.18 -24.83 4.93
CA ASN A 663 38.85 -26.10 4.70
C ASN A 663 39.19 -26.74 6.08
N PRO A 664 38.63 -27.91 6.43
CA PRO A 664 38.86 -28.50 7.75
C PRO A 664 40.30 -28.95 7.98
N ALA A 665 41.08 -29.19 6.92
CA ALA A 665 42.45 -29.70 7.01
C ALA A 665 43.48 -28.56 7.17
N THR A 666 43.27 -27.42 6.50
CA THR A 666 44.18 -26.26 6.57
C THR A 666 43.69 -25.18 7.52
N ASN A 667 42.39 -25.22 7.88
CA ASN A 667 41.70 -24.19 8.65
C ASN A 667 41.71 -22.81 7.96
N GLU A 668 41.90 -22.80 6.64
CA GLU A 668 41.86 -21.62 5.77
C GLU A 668 40.50 -21.51 5.08
N GLY A 669 40.06 -20.29 4.77
CA GLY A 669 38.83 -20.04 4.03
C GLY A 669 39.08 -20.08 2.52
N GLU A 670 38.33 -20.92 1.80
CA GLU A 670 38.34 -20.99 0.34
C GLU A 670 37.10 -20.28 -0.21
N LEU A 671 37.28 -19.35 -1.15
CA LEU A 671 36.16 -18.72 -1.86
C LEU A 671 35.58 -19.71 -2.86
N GLN A 672 34.27 -19.93 -2.79
CA GLN A 672 33.53 -20.77 -3.71
C GLN A 672 32.35 -19.99 -4.27
N GLU A 673 32.23 -20.00 -5.59
CA GLU A 673 31.00 -19.61 -6.26
C GLU A 673 29.95 -20.69 -6.01
N ARG A 674 28.77 -20.25 -5.57
CA ARG A 674 27.62 -21.13 -5.37
C ARG A 674 26.44 -20.62 -6.17
N GLU A 675 25.83 -21.56 -6.87
CA GLU A 675 24.56 -21.38 -7.55
C GLU A 675 23.50 -22.23 -6.84
N VAL A 676 22.39 -21.59 -6.48
CA VAL A 676 21.30 -22.21 -5.73
C VAL A 676 20.00 -22.02 -6.48
N ASP A 677 19.40 -23.16 -6.77
CA ASP A 677 18.08 -23.29 -7.32
C ASP A 677 17.09 -23.64 -6.21
N ASN A 678 16.10 -22.77 -6.00
CA ASN A 678 15.22 -22.87 -4.84
C ASN A 678 13.75 -22.67 -5.22
N GLY A 679 12.93 -23.68 -4.97
CA GLY A 679 11.48 -23.61 -5.07
C GLY A 679 10.85 -23.34 -3.70
N VAL A 680 10.18 -22.20 -3.54
CA VAL A 680 9.58 -21.77 -2.27
C VAL A 680 8.06 -21.82 -2.38
N PHE A 681 7.43 -22.48 -1.41
CA PHE A 681 5.98 -22.51 -1.25
C PHE A 681 5.55 -21.63 -0.08
N ASN A 682 4.67 -20.67 -0.34
CA ASN A 682 4.05 -19.83 0.67
C ASN A 682 2.53 -20.00 0.61
N SER A 683 1.89 -20.04 1.77
CA SER A 683 0.44 -20.05 1.85
C SER A 683 -0.07 -19.23 3.03
N ARG A 684 -1.27 -18.71 2.85
CA ARG A 684 -2.00 -17.91 3.81
C ARG A 684 -3.47 -18.25 3.69
N LEU A 685 -4.13 -18.30 4.83
CA LEU A 685 -5.55 -18.50 4.92
C LEU A 685 -6.12 -17.55 5.96
N ASN A 686 -7.05 -16.71 5.54
CA ASN A 686 -7.85 -15.90 6.44
C ASN A 686 -9.31 -16.33 6.38
N ASN A 687 -9.90 -16.60 7.53
CA ASN A 687 -11.31 -16.94 7.69
C ASN A 687 -11.98 -15.87 8.53
N ASN A 688 -13.04 -15.28 8.01
CA ASN A 688 -13.84 -14.30 8.73
C ASN A 688 -15.24 -14.84 8.94
N PHE A 689 -15.73 -14.72 10.18
CA PHE A 689 -17.01 -15.24 10.61
C PHE A 689 -17.91 -14.07 11.09
N LYS A 690 -19.01 -13.84 10.38
CA LYS A 690 -20.09 -12.92 10.80
C LYS A 690 -21.10 -13.71 11.65
N ILE A 691 -20.82 -13.80 12.94
CA ILE A 691 -21.66 -14.52 13.91
C ILE A 691 -22.96 -13.74 14.12
N THR A 692 -22.87 -12.43 14.34
CA THR A 692 -24.01 -11.50 14.34
C THR A 692 -23.63 -10.20 13.60
N ASN A 693 -24.54 -9.22 13.53
CA ASN A 693 -24.21 -7.91 12.98
C ASN A 693 -23.21 -7.12 13.85
N GLN A 694 -23.11 -7.44 15.14
CA GLN A 694 -22.24 -6.77 16.12
C GLN A 694 -21.01 -7.61 16.45
N PHE A 695 -21.11 -8.93 16.36
CA PHE A 695 -20.06 -9.85 16.78
C PHE A 695 -19.43 -10.54 15.57
N ARG A 696 -18.12 -10.39 15.44
CA ARG A 696 -17.31 -10.99 14.38
C ARG A 696 -16.15 -11.77 14.98
N ALA A 697 -15.80 -12.88 14.34
CA ALA A 697 -14.61 -13.64 14.65
C ALA A 697 -13.72 -13.77 13.40
N SER A 698 -12.43 -13.95 13.62
CA SER A 698 -11.45 -14.18 12.56
C SER A 698 -10.45 -15.25 12.98
N LEU A 699 -9.99 -16.02 12.00
CA LEU A 699 -8.91 -16.99 12.15
C LEU A 699 -7.95 -16.81 10.98
N PHE A 700 -6.72 -16.45 11.30
CA PHE A 700 -5.67 -16.21 10.33
C PHE A 700 -4.54 -17.22 10.54
N GLY A 701 -4.01 -17.77 9.46
CA GLY A 701 -2.78 -18.55 9.50
C GLY A 701 -1.93 -18.30 8.26
N PHE A 702 -0.62 -18.43 8.42
CA PHE A 702 0.33 -18.46 7.31
C PHE A 702 1.31 -19.61 7.48
N TYR A 703 1.85 -20.05 6.35
CA TYR A 703 2.97 -20.97 6.25
C TYR A 703 3.93 -20.45 5.18
N ARG A 704 5.18 -20.22 5.58
CA ARG A 704 6.32 -19.92 4.71
C ARG A 704 7.18 -21.17 4.68
N GLY A 705 7.39 -21.74 3.49
CA GLY A 705 8.19 -22.94 3.31
C GLY A 705 9.69 -22.68 3.51
N ASP A 706 10.46 -23.76 3.48
CA ASP A 706 11.92 -23.70 3.49
C ASP A 706 12.41 -22.88 2.28
N ALA A 707 13.49 -22.13 2.48
CA ALA A 707 14.12 -21.36 1.43
C ALA A 707 15.64 -21.56 1.48
N VAL A 708 16.18 -22.19 0.45
CA VAL A 708 17.62 -22.34 0.25
C VAL A 708 18.19 -21.04 -0.32
N GLY A 709 19.33 -20.62 0.20
CA GLY A 709 20.17 -19.55 -0.32
C GLY A 709 21.64 -19.96 -0.29
N VAL A 710 22.51 -19.09 -0.81
CA VAL A 710 23.94 -19.40 -1.01
C VAL A 710 24.68 -19.76 0.30
N ASN A 711 24.26 -19.19 1.43
CA ASN A 711 24.87 -19.38 2.76
C ASN A 711 24.18 -20.46 3.62
N GLY A 712 23.05 -21.02 3.18
CA GLY A 712 22.29 -21.98 3.96
C GLY A 712 20.80 -22.02 3.66
N THR A 713 20.05 -22.78 4.46
CA THR A 713 18.61 -22.96 4.34
C THR A 713 17.88 -22.30 5.50
N MET A 714 17.00 -21.36 5.20
CA MET A 714 15.98 -20.88 6.13
C MET A 714 14.87 -21.94 6.23
N LYS A 715 14.52 -22.35 7.45
CA LYS A 715 13.47 -23.33 7.70
C LYS A 715 12.09 -22.69 7.67
N ALA A 716 11.09 -23.55 7.50
CA ALA A 716 9.70 -23.15 7.45
C ALA A 716 9.26 -22.43 8.72
N MET A 717 8.38 -21.45 8.53
CA MET A 717 7.80 -20.64 9.59
C MET A 717 6.29 -20.58 9.40
N TYR A 718 5.56 -20.70 10.49
CA TYR A 718 4.10 -20.64 10.46
C TYR A 718 3.58 -20.11 11.79
N LYS A 719 2.34 -19.60 11.76
CA LYS A 719 1.60 -19.22 12.96
C LYS A 719 0.10 -19.27 12.70
N ILE A 720 -0.66 -19.27 13.78
CA ILE A 720 -2.11 -19.11 13.75
C ILE A 720 -2.53 -18.05 14.78
N ASP A 721 -3.32 -17.09 14.34
CA ASP A 721 -3.88 -16.00 15.14
C ASP A 721 -5.42 -16.12 15.15
N ALA A 722 -6.07 -15.75 16.26
CA ALA A 722 -7.53 -15.66 16.35
C ALA A 722 -7.95 -14.29 16.87
N GLY A 723 -9.03 -13.75 16.32
CA GLY A 723 -9.57 -12.45 16.70
C GLY A 723 -11.06 -12.48 16.94
N LEU A 724 -11.53 -11.70 17.90
CA LEU A 724 -12.92 -11.40 18.20
C LEU A 724 -13.13 -9.90 18.19
N ARG A 725 -14.27 -9.46 17.68
CA ARG A 725 -14.66 -8.05 17.71
C ARG A 725 -16.13 -7.90 18.03
N TYR A 726 -16.41 -6.91 18.88
CA TYR A 726 -17.75 -6.48 19.21
C TYR A 726 -17.94 -5.00 18.88
N SER A 727 -18.87 -4.73 17.97
CA SER A 727 -19.25 -3.38 17.54
C SER A 727 -20.53 -2.94 18.26
N PHE A 728 -20.53 -1.73 18.82
CA PHE A 728 -21.65 -1.17 19.57
C PHE A 728 -21.84 0.32 19.28
N TRP A 729 -22.87 0.93 19.88
CA TRP A 729 -23.28 2.32 19.61
C TRP A 729 -23.42 2.61 18.11
N GLU A 730 -24.26 1.83 17.42
CA GLU A 730 -24.48 1.98 15.96
C GLU A 730 -23.19 1.84 15.12
N ASN A 731 -22.23 1.03 15.58
CA ASN A 731 -20.89 0.84 15.01
C ASN A 731 -19.95 2.05 15.12
N SER A 732 -20.28 3.04 15.96
CA SER A 732 -19.35 4.13 16.30
C SER A 732 -18.28 3.71 17.29
N ALA A 733 -18.48 2.60 18.02
CA ALA A 733 -17.48 2.04 18.93
C ALA A 733 -17.21 0.56 18.64
N ASN A 734 -15.96 0.13 18.85
CA ASN A 734 -15.52 -1.25 18.68
C ASN A 734 -14.59 -1.67 19.81
N LEU A 735 -14.81 -2.87 20.34
CA LEU A 735 -13.89 -3.59 21.20
C LEU A 735 -13.36 -4.79 20.43
N SER A 736 -12.04 -4.93 20.33
CA SER A 736 -11.38 -6.03 19.63
C SER A 736 -10.44 -6.76 20.57
N VAL A 737 -10.44 -8.09 20.52
CA VAL A 737 -9.54 -8.97 21.26
C VAL A 737 -8.86 -9.89 20.26
N ARG A 738 -7.54 -9.98 20.25
CA ARG A 738 -6.80 -10.86 19.33
C ARG A 738 -5.75 -11.64 20.10
N PHE A 739 -5.75 -12.96 19.94
CA PHE A 739 -4.71 -13.83 20.46
C PHE A 739 -3.78 -14.22 19.30
N ASN A 740 -2.58 -13.64 19.31
CA ASN A 740 -1.56 -13.88 18.30
C ASN A 740 -0.75 -15.13 18.66
N ASP A 741 -0.34 -15.89 17.64
CA ASP A 741 0.44 -17.11 17.72
C ASP A 741 -0.04 -18.03 18.85
N ILE A 742 -1.30 -18.48 18.74
CA ILE A 742 -2.01 -19.26 19.77
C ILE A 742 -1.21 -20.48 20.21
N PHE A 743 -0.42 -21.05 19.29
CA PHE A 743 0.39 -22.25 19.51
C PHE A 743 1.87 -21.95 19.85
N ASN A 744 2.27 -20.68 19.91
CA ASN A 744 3.66 -20.25 20.14
C ASN A 744 4.66 -20.93 19.18
N THR A 745 4.33 -20.92 17.89
CA THR A 745 5.03 -21.66 16.82
C THR A 745 5.93 -20.79 15.97
N MET A 746 5.73 -19.47 15.98
CA MET A 746 6.45 -18.55 15.13
C MET A 746 7.90 -18.40 15.59
N LYS A 747 8.83 -18.76 14.73
CA LYS A 747 10.28 -18.59 14.93
C LYS A 747 10.99 -18.58 13.58
N ALA A 748 12.13 -17.90 13.50
CA ALA A 748 13.03 -18.01 12.35
C ALA A 748 14.13 -19.01 12.69
N SER A 749 14.21 -20.13 11.99
CA SER A 749 15.28 -21.10 12.14
C SER A 749 16.06 -21.24 10.83
N PHE A 750 17.36 -21.52 10.92
CA PHE A 750 18.20 -21.74 9.76
C PHE A 750 19.26 -22.81 10.01
N GLU A 751 19.73 -23.41 8.92
CA GLU A 751 20.90 -24.29 8.87
C GLU A 751 21.87 -23.69 7.84
N GLY A 752 23.04 -23.25 8.29
CA GLY A 752 24.12 -22.75 7.45
C GLY A 752 25.22 -23.80 7.31
N ASP A 753 25.86 -23.82 6.16
CA ASP A 753 27.00 -24.68 5.86
C ASP A 753 28.22 -23.90 5.35
N ALA A 754 28.06 -22.60 5.08
CA ALA A 754 29.12 -21.70 4.70
C ALA A 754 29.20 -20.50 5.67
N PRO A 755 30.39 -20.18 6.21
CA PRO A 755 31.67 -20.88 5.99
C PRO A 755 31.88 -22.15 6.81
N TYR A 756 31.04 -22.38 7.81
CA TYR A 756 31.07 -23.57 8.64
C TYR A 756 29.65 -24.00 8.96
N ARG A 757 29.51 -25.24 9.43
CA ARG A 757 28.20 -25.78 9.78
C ARG A 757 27.66 -25.07 11.01
N GLN A 758 26.47 -24.51 10.89
CA GLN A 758 25.81 -23.82 11.98
C GLN A 758 24.30 -24.00 11.91
N THR A 759 23.66 -23.93 13.06
CA THR A 759 22.21 -23.86 13.17
C THR A 759 21.84 -22.67 14.02
N GLY A 760 20.77 -21.98 13.70
CA GLY A 760 20.27 -20.94 14.58
C GLY A 760 18.77 -20.91 14.64
N THR A 761 18.26 -20.36 15.73
CA THR A 761 16.85 -20.08 15.94
C THR A 761 16.71 -18.73 16.63
N PHE A 762 15.94 -17.85 16.01
CA PHE A 762 15.55 -16.56 16.55
C PHE A 762 14.05 -16.56 16.87
N THR A 763 13.73 -15.97 18.01
CA THR A 763 12.38 -15.86 18.54
C THR A 763 12.12 -14.41 18.93
N TRP A 764 10.87 -14.00 18.82
CA TRP A 764 10.36 -12.72 19.27
C TRP A 764 9.07 -12.97 20.04
N GLU A 765 8.47 -11.95 20.66
CA GLU A 765 7.24 -12.10 21.46
C GLU A 765 5.97 -12.35 20.61
N SER A 766 5.95 -13.40 19.78
CA SER A 766 4.85 -13.73 18.88
C SER A 766 3.54 -13.99 19.60
N GLN A 767 3.59 -14.77 20.67
CA GLN A 767 2.41 -15.08 21.47
C GLN A 767 2.00 -13.88 22.33
N SER A 768 0.85 -13.29 22.02
CA SER A 768 0.37 -12.10 22.74
C SER A 768 -1.15 -11.94 22.68
N LEU A 769 -1.72 -11.36 23.73
CA LEU A 769 -3.14 -11.00 23.80
C LEU A 769 -3.29 -9.49 23.60
N PHE A 770 -3.84 -9.10 22.46
CA PHE A 770 -4.20 -7.72 22.15
C PHE A 770 -5.62 -7.41 22.58
N VAL A 771 -5.83 -6.25 23.22
CA VAL A 771 -7.15 -5.68 23.50
C VAL A 771 -7.17 -4.24 23.02
N GLY A 772 -8.05 -3.93 22.07
CA GLY A 772 -8.16 -2.62 21.43
C GLY A 772 -9.56 -2.04 21.54
N PHE A 773 -9.64 -0.75 21.83
CA PHE A 773 -10.85 0.05 21.82
C PHE A 773 -10.73 1.15 20.77
N GLN A 774 -11.80 1.35 20.00
CA GLN A 774 -11.91 2.42 19.04
C GLN A 774 -13.26 3.11 19.19
N TYR A 775 -13.27 4.43 19.16
CA TYR A 775 -14.50 5.22 19.22
C TYR A 775 -14.45 6.40 18.24
N MET A 776 -15.50 6.56 17.44
CA MET A 776 -15.68 7.66 16.50
C MET A 776 -16.74 8.61 17.02
N PHE A 777 -16.46 9.91 16.98
CA PHE A 777 -17.34 10.95 17.51
C PHE A 777 -17.45 12.17 16.59
N GLY A 778 -18.42 13.04 16.89
CA GLY A 778 -18.67 14.28 16.16
C GLY A 778 -19.91 14.24 15.25
N SER A 779 -20.16 15.35 14.56
CA SER A 779 -21.34 15.52 13.68
C SER A 779 -21.25 14.65 12.42
N GLY A 780 -20.09 14.04 12.17
CA GLY A 780 -19.91 12.91 11.26
C GLY A 780 -20.40 11.57 11.84
N LYS A 781 -21.44 11.56 12.69
CA LYS A 781 -22.22 10.32 12.88
C LYS A 781 -22.50 9.82 11.48
N ASN A 782 -22.09 8.58 11.19
CA ASN A 782 -22.39 7.86 9.96
C ASN A 782 -23.91 7.63 9.82
N ARG A 783 -24.71 8.70 9.82
CA ARG A 783 -25.97 8.74 9.12
C ARG A 783 -25.60 9.01 7.68
N ALA A 784 -25.79 8.00 6.85
CA ALA A 784 -25.98 8.17 5.43
C ALA A 784 -27.23 9.05 5.22
N LEU A 785 -27.11 10.35 5.47
CA LEU A 785 -28.02 11.34 4.92
C LEU A 785 -27.66 11.42 3.44
N GLN A 786 -28.49 10.77 2.64
CA GLN A 786 -28.50 10.86 1.19
C GLN A 786 -28.38 12.34 0.78
N ARG A 787 -27.18 12.71 0.32
CA ARG A 787 -26.99 13.88 -0.53
C ARG A 787 -26.49 13.34 -1.87
N LYS A 788 -27.12 13.80 -2.95
CA LYS A 788 -26.71 13.56 -4.35
C LYS A 788 -25.19 13.58 -4.44
N ASN A 789 -24.61 12.41 -4.66
CA ASN A 789 -23.18 12.20 -4.85
C ASN A 789 -22.67 13.17 -5.92
N ARG A 790 -21.96 14.22 -5.49
CA ARG A 790 -21.25 15.15 -6.36
C ARG A 790 -19.94 14.53 -6.91
N ASP A 791 -19.59 13.33 -6.44
CA ASP A 791 -18.49 12.48 -6.93
C ASP A 791 -18.91 11.47 -8.03
N LYS A 792 -20.14 11.55 -8.54
CA LYS A 792 -20.55 10.74 -9.70
C LYS A 792 -19.71 11.01 -10.96
N ASN A 793 -18.99 12.13 -11.02
CA ASN A 793 -18.18 12.48 -12.19
C ASN A 793 -16.75 11.94 -12.17
N GLU A 794 -16.27 11.35 -11.06
CA GLU A 794 -14.98 10.62 -11.08
C GLU A 794 -15.16 9.10 -11.16
N VAL A 795 -16.31 8.53 -10.75
CA VAL A 795 -16.42 7.06 -10.62
C VAL A 795 -17.68 6.44 -11.23
N GLN A 796 -18.77 7.18 -11.49
CA GLN A 796 -19.82 6.65 -12.38
C GLN A 796 -19.40 6.68 -13.85
N ASN A 797 -18.41 7.51 -14.20
CA ASN A 797 -17.68 7.42 -15.46
C ASN A 797 -16.39 6.59 -15.37
N SER A 798 -16.03 6.00 -14.21
CA SER A 798 -14.92 5.03 -14.12
C SER A 798 -15.37 3.57 -14.15
N GLY A 799 -16.65 3.30 -14.46
CA GLY A 799 -17.08 2.03 -15.03
C GLY A 799 -16.49 1.88 -16.43
N GLY A 800 -15.16 1.79 -16.52
CA GLY A 800 -14.40 1.79 -17.76
C GLY A 800 -13.18 2.71 -17.85
N PHE A 801 -12.67 3.31 -16.75
CA PHE A 801 -11.37 3.98 -16.77
C PHE A 801 -10.40 3.48 -15.70
N PHE A 802 -9.36 2.85 -16.25
CA PHE A 802 -8.30 2.01 -15.69
C PHE A 802 -8.83 0.67 -15.26
#